data_AF-A0A3A0DM24-F1
#
_entry.id   AF-A0A3A0DM24-F1
#
_cell.length_a   1.000
_cell.length_b   1.000
_cell.length_c   1.000
_cell.angle_alpha   90.00
_cell.angle_beta   90.00
_cell.angle_gamma   90.00
#
_symmetry.space_group_name_H-M   'P 1'
#
loop_
_entity.id
_entity.type
_entity.pdbx_description
1 polymer ?
#
loop_
_entity_poly.entity_id
_entity_poly.type
_entity_poly.pdbx_seq_one_letter_code
_entity_poly.pdbx_strand_id
1 'polypeptide(L)'
;MLICAPVWAQHMEPFGLEGMTITSLAITPTEQGIPAGIFLYAGTDGQGVFQRNLSSPDSSWASIGLGGKQINALYVYHWGVGPADFNTLFAAVAHDWPKGDSTRLYRYTAEEKWVPSDSGMDRTNLNHIQTIRGLFFSGHEPPRALFATAGYRTYRSFDAGRRWERISPGPGFAGALEVHQSSGLAWAGGIFGRDFPQFPRIARSNDQGMTWQATGSISLENVTVLSLAAHPGDSRVVYAALHGNVLKSIDTGQTWSATGLKDLGRLYLTLAIDPADPSHLWAGGEKPGNGDWQMMESFDGGDTWASIQPPQCHSNCRGISDLATQPGKGHAVYVAKYGNGVWFYRSRLAPPKVIRVPEDFATIQTAIDSATAGDTILVSPGIYAENLNFRGKNVVLKSVEGPEKTIIDGNRKGSVVTFASGEDSTARLEGFLLRQGSGTAGGDGKIYGGAIYCFSSSPTIRRNVMRENMVLSACGALGGGLAIIGHSAPVIEGNHLYDNSVTSLCDAIVNFGGGIFVAGSSSPRLRENTITRNRADFGGGIAVMDTARPIIQRNIITRNFRGGILITEFAQPVIGGTPRTGNDILENEGYELERRLHDAGQIEKINARYNYFGVCPPTENEVFPLNEFDTSNCQRFAVRTYFPLEKGNVWTFDSPVAMIETITDTFTLGKRYFFYRFNQFRQFKDIALRLTEENKLTYRFDPMSMIEHIWVDFGAEIGEQWTLTLGEERWTVELQSKTDTVTVPAGTFTDCYRFHFRFSGDDNDWVEWYAPGVGPVKRVLLGFAVIEYPLLRAFIHGLPLSVNDRSGDERPAQFKLHQNYPNPLPQGRLRTGTGTVIRYDLPQTAFVLLEIYNLMGQKVRTLVAISQPLGRYEVSWNGRDDAGKVLPSGVYFYRLDAGNFTQVRKLTLVR
;
A
#
# COMPACT_ATOMS: atom_id res chain seq x y z
N MET A 1 8.30 36.09 43.62
CA MET A 1 7.95 36.02 42.19
C MET A 1 8.62 34.80 41.59
N LEU A 2 7.91 33.68 41.48
CA LEU A 2 8.34 32.55 40.67
C LEU A 2 7.93 32.85 39.22
N ILE A 3 8.91 33.16 38.38
CA ILE A 3 8.69 33.29 36.94
C ILE A 3 8.49 31.88 36.40
N CYS A 4 7.27 31.55 35.96
CA CYS A 4 7.01 30.32 35.23
C CYS A 4 7.93 30.26 34.00
N ALA A 5 8.85 29.29 33.97
CA ALA A 5 9.57 28.94 32.75
C ALA A 5 8.54 28.56 31.66
N PRO A 6 8.75 28.95 30.41
CA PRO A 6 7.76 28.69 29.38
C PRO A 6 7.66 27.20 28.99
N VAL A 7 6.49 26.80 28.49
CA VAL A 7 6.04 25.40 28.24
C VAL A 7 6.95 24.58 27.29
N TRP A 8 7.92 25.18 26.59
CA TRP A 8 8.91 24.47 25.76
C TRP A 8 10.06 23.87 26.59
N ALA A 9 10.33 24.42 27.78
CA ALA A 9 11.44 24.01 28.65
C ALA A 9 11.25 22.63 29.33
N GLN A 10 10.10 21.96 29.16
CA GLN A 10 9.79 20.67 29.80
C GLN A 10 10.04 19.43 28.93
N HIS A 11 10.36 19.59 27.64
CA HIS A 11 10.37 18.47 26.67
C HIS A 11 11.66 18.34 25.85
N MET A 12 12.46 19.40 25.82
CA MET A 12 13.78 19.40 25.21
C MET A 12 14.78 19.88 26.23
N GLU A 13 15.66 18.98 26.66
CA GLU A 13 16.61 19.25 27.75
C GLU A 13 18.05 19.03 27.28
N PRO A 14 19.02 19.81 27.79
CA PRO A 14 20.43 19.53 27.57
C PRO A 14 20.76 18.12 28.06
N PHE A 15 21.47 17.35 27.25
CA PHE A 15 21.91 16.00 27.57
C PHE A 15 23.43 15.91 27.70
N GLY A 16 24.12 17.05 27.86
CA GLY A 16 25.56 17.17 28.06
C GLY A 16 26.37 17.54 26.81
N LEU A 17 27.68 17.72 27.00
CA LEU A 17 28.64 18.19 26.00
C LEU A 17 28.35 19.62 25.53
N GLU A 18 27.83 20.47 26.41
CA GLU A 18 27.51 21.87 26.11
C GLU A 18 28.73 22.62 25.57
N GLY A 19 28.53 23.43 24.53
CA GLY A 19 29.58 24.18 23.85
C GLY A 19 30.44 23.36 22.88
N MET A 20 30.27 22.04 22.81
CA MET A 20 30.93 21.20 21.82
C MET A 20 30.10 21.12 20.52
N THR A 21 30.80 21.05 19.38
CA THR A 21 30.19 20.73 18.09
C THR A 21 30.09 19.22 17.96
N ILE A 22 28.86 18.70 18.01
CA ILE A 22 28.58 17.28 17.78
C ILE A 22 28.32 17.09 16.29
N THR A 23 29.06 16.17 15.66
CA THR A 23 29.00 15.93 14.21
C THR A 23 28.25 14.66 13.85
N SER A 24 28.19 13.67 14.75
CA SER A 24 27.48 12.42 14.54
C SER A 24 27.12 11.76 15.88
N LEU A 25 26.00 11.06 15.90
CA LEU A 25 25.55 10.21 17.00
C LEU A 25 25.49 8.75 16.56
N ALA A 26 25.78 7.84 17.48
CA ALA A 26 25.49 6.43 17.30
C ALA A 26 25.01 5.82 18.60
N ILE A 27 24.12 4.83 18.52
CA ILE A 27 23.56 4.15 19.68
C ILE A 27 23.70 2.64 19.51
N THR A 28 23.95 1.93 20.60
CA THR A 28 23.96 0.47 20.58
C THR A 28 22.56 -0.06 20.24
N PRO A 29 22.43 -0.99 19.30
CA PRO A 29 21.15 -1.67 19.03
C PRO A 29 20.74 -2.58 20.20
N THR A 30 19.45 -2.85 20.36
CA THR A 30 18.94 -3.80 21.37
C THR A 30 18.34 -5.03 20.71
N GLU A 31 18.82 -6.23 21.05
CA GLU A 31 18.06 -7.48 20.88
C GLU A 31 17.70 -8.06 22.26
N GLN A 32 16.61 -8.83 22.32
CA GLN A 32 16.20 -9.54 23.53
C GLN A 32 17.29 -10.55 23.94
N GLY A 33 17.78 -10.45 25.17
CA GLY A 33 18.71 -11.42 25.76
C GLY A 33 20.18 -10.97 25.90
N ILE A 34 20.50 -9.70 25.64
CA ILE A 34 21.87 -9.17 25.73
C ILE A 34 22.15 -8.52 27.11
N PRO A 35 23.23 -8.90 27.84
CA PRO A 35 23.57 -8.31 29.15
C PRO A 35 24.33 -6.97 29.11
N ALA A 36 24.79 -6.51 27.94
CA ALA A 36 25.56 -5.28 27.80
C ALA A 36 24.63 -4.04 27.77
N GLY A 37 24.90 -3.04 28.60
CA GLY A 37 24.10 -1.81 28.68
C GLY A 37 23.99 -1.06 27.34
N ILE A 38 22.91 -0.29 27.18
CA ILE A 38 22.69 0.61 26.05
C ILE A 38 23.62 1.83 26.18
N PHE A 39 24.43 2.11 25.16
CA PHE A 39 25.33 3.27 25.12
C PHE A 39 25.00 4.22 23.98
N LEU A 40 25.08 5.51 24.25
CA LEU A 40 25.07 6.59 23.27
C LEU A 40 26.50 7.10 23.06
N TYR A 41 26.89 7.25 21.81
CA TYR A 41 28.18 7.77 21.39
C TYR A 41 28.00 9.10 20.65
N ALA A 42 28.89 10.05 20.91
CA ALA A 42 28.92 11.35 20.25
C ALA A 42 30.30 11.61 19.65
N GLY A 43 30.33 11.88 18.35
CA GLY A 43 31.50 12.31 17.62
C GLY A 43 31.58 13.83 17.60
N THR A 44 32.78 14.38 17.73
CA THR A 44 32.99 15.83 17.82
C THR A 44 33.92 16.36 16.74
N ASP A 45 33.83 17.66 16.50
CA ASP A 45 34.80 18.38 15.69
C ASP A 45 36.09 18.67 16.48
N GLY A 46 37.00 17.69 16.52
CA GLY A 46 38.37 17.87 17.05
C GLY A 46 38.61 17.36 18.48
N GLN A 47 37.57 17.03 19.25
CA GLN A 47 37.71 16.52 20.63
C GLN A 47 37.57 14.99 20.73
N GLY A 48 37.42 14.30 19.60
CA GLY A 48 37.30 12.84 19.52
C GLY A 48 35.89 12.33 19.79
N VAL A 49 35.80 11.14 20.40
CA VAL A 49 34.55 10.41 20.64
C VAL A 49 34.25 10.33 22.14
N PHE A 50 32.99 10.58 22.49
CA PHE A 50 32.47 10.45 23.85
C PHE A 50 31.41 9.35 23.91
N GLN A 51 31.27 8.72 25.08
CA GLN A 51 30.30 7.66 25.37
C GLN A 51 29.52 8.00 26.64
N ARG A 52 28.23 7.66 26.68
CA ARG A 52 27.37 7.71 27.87
C ARG A 52 26.54 6.44 27.97
N ASN A 53 26.43 5.85 29.16
CA ASN A 53 25.61 4.68 29.42
C ASN A 53 24.17 5.10 29.66
N LEU A 54 23.26 4.78 28.74
CA LEU A 54 21.83 5.09 28.86
C LEU A 54 21.08 4.13 29.79
N SER A 55 21.71 3.02 30.20
CA SER A 55 21.13 2.08 31.17
C SER A 55 21.37 2.49 32.62
N SER A 56 22.24 3.49 32.85
CA SER A 56 22.49 4.07 34.17
C SER A 56 22.13 5.56 34.15
N PRO A 57 21.05 5.99 34.82
CA PRO A 57 20.58 7.37 34.75
C PRO A 57 21.62 8.39 35.24
N ASP A 58 22.50 8.00 36.17
CA ASP A 58 23.55 8.86 36.73
C ASP A 58 24.86 8.84 35.90
N SER A 59 24.89 8.14 34.77
CA SER A 59 26.05 8.13 33.87
C SER A 59 26.35 9.52 33.33
N SER A 60 27.59 9.97 33.46
CA SER A 60 28.12 11.12 32.73
C SER A 60 28.71 10.71 31.38
N TRP A 61 28.97 11.68 30.51
CA TRP A 61 29.78 11.47 29.32
C TRP A 61 31.24 11.21 29.70
N ALA A 62 31.87 10.25 29.02
CA ALA A 62 33.30 9.96 29.16
C ALA A 62 33.96 9.97 27.77
N SER A 63 35.13 10.59 27.65
CA SER A 63 35.93 10.52 26.43
C SER A 63 36.50 9.11 26.28
N ILE A 64 36.37 8.53 25.09
CA ILE A 64 36.89 7.19 24.77
C ILE A 64 38.04 7.22 23.75
N GLY A 65 38.53 8.41 23.37
CA GLY A 65 39.72 8.58 22.52
C GLY A 65 39.49 9.38 21.24
N LEU A 66 40.47 9.33 20.33
CA LEU A 66 40.53 10.09 19.06
C LEU A 66 40.56 11.63 19.23
N GLY A 67 41.02 12.12 20.38
CA GLY A 67 41.23 13.56 20.59
C GLY A 67 42.18 14.16 19.56
N GLY A 68 41.86 15.38 19.09
CA GLY A 68 42.56 16.06 18.00
C GLY A 68 42.07 15.69 16.60
N LYS A 69 41.15 14.72 16.46
CA LYS A 69 40.54 14.34 15.18
C LYS A 69 39.10 14.85 15.08
N GLN A 70 38.71 15.30 13.90
CA GLN A 70 37.33 15.59 13.55
C GLN A 70 36.62 14.29 13.16
N ILE A 71 35.55 13.96 13.87
CA ILE A 71 34.73 12.77 13.59
C ILE A 71 33.68 13.16 12.54
N ASN A 72 33.55 12.36 11.47
CA ASN A 72 32.56 12.62 10.41
C ASN A 72 31.32 11.74 10.54
N ALA A 73 31.51 10.47 10.90
CA ALA A 73 30.42 9.52 11.07
C ALA A 73 30.76 8.50 12.14
N LEU A 74 29.77 8.17 12.97
CA LEU A 74 29.81 7.05 13.91
C LEU A 74 28.82 5.98 13.47
N TYR A 75 29.15 4.72 13.74
CA TYR A 75 28.24 3.61 13.54
C TYR A 75 28.55 2.48 14.52
N VAL A 76 27.54 1.92 15.18
CA VAL A 76 27.71 0.71 16.01
C VAL A 76 27.26 -0.48 15.19
N TYR A 77 28.17 -1.40 14.92
CA TYR A 77 27.89 -2.67 14.27
C TYR A 77 27.72 -3.76 15.33
N HIS A 78 26.60 -4.48 15.26
CA HIS A 78 26.32 -5.62 16.13
C HIS A 78 26.61 -6.94 15.42
N TRP A 79 27.46 -7.77 16.02
CA TRP A 79 27.70 -9.16 15.65
C TRP A 79 26.99 -10.02 16.70
N GLY A 80 26.11 -10.93 16.29
CA GLY A 80 25.47 -11.89 17.19
C GLY A 80 26.43 -12.81 17.96
N VAL A 81 25.90 -13.83 18.64
CA VAL A 81 26.67 -14.68 19.59
C VAL A 81 27.85 -15.37 18.91
N GLY A 82 29.08 -14.98 19.26
CA GLY A 82 30.35 -15.56 18.83
C GLY A 82 31.51 -15.08 19.72
N PRO A 83 32.72 -15.66 19.60
CA PRO A 83 33.84 -15.39 20.51
C PRO A 83 34.51 -14.00 20.34
N ALA A 84 33.96 -13.09 19.54
CA ALA A 84 34.50 -11.76 19.30
C ALA A 84 33.41 -10.69 19.45
N ASP A 85 33.66 -9.74 20.36
CA ASP A 85 32.98 -8.46 20.63
C ASP A 85 31.54 -8.26 20.11
N PHE A 86 30.58 -8.33 21.03
CA PHE A 86 29.14 -8.18 20.80
C PHE A 86 28.76 -6.85 20.11
N ASN A 87 29.54 -5.77 20.23
CA ASN A 87 29.30 -4.49 19.53
C ASN A 87 30.63 -3.86 19.14
N THR A 88 30.82 -3.55 17.86
CA THR A 88 31.98 -2.81 17.34
C THR A 88 31.57 -1.40 16.96
N LEU A 89 32.13 -0.38 17.63
CA LEU A 89 31.94 1.02 17.26
C LEU A 89 32.92 1.41 16.16
N PHE A 90 32.45 1.97 15.06
CA PHE A 90 33.26 2.54 14.00
C PHE A 90 33.26 4.07 14.07
N ALA A 91 34.41 4.67 13.78
CA ALA A 91 34.57 6.12 13.68
C ALA A 91 35.31 6.50 12.40
N ALA A 92 34.61 7.18 11.50
CA ALA A 92 35.20 7.85 10.36
C ALA A 92 35.78 9.20 10.79
N VAL A 93 37.01 9.49 10.38
CA VAL A 93 37.71 10.73 10.75
C VAL A 93 38.10 11.57 9.54
N ALA A 94 38.19 12.88 9.74
CA ALA A 94 38.70 13.79 8.73
C ALA A 94 40.20 13.61 8.51
N HIS A 95 40.70 14.04 7.34
CA HIS A 95 42.15 14.06 7.14
C HIS A 95 42.76 15.13 8.03
N ASP A 96 43.81 14.79 8.78
CA ASP A 96 44.58 15.76 9.53
C ASP A 96 45.96 15.95 8.87
N TRP A 97 45.99 16.69 7.75
CA TRP A 97 47.26 17.12 7.13
C TRP A 97 47.74 18.35 7.91
N PRO A 98 48.74 18.23 8.81
CA PRO A 98 50.06 17.65 8.55
C PRO A 98 50.55 16.63 9.62
N LYS A 99 49.69 16.05 10.46
CA LYS A 99 50.10 15.31 11.69
C LYS A 99 50.51 13.84 11.49
N GLY A 100 50.76 13.39 10.25
CA GLY A 100 51.34 12.07 9.95
C GLY A 100 50.40 10.86 10.04
N ASP A 101 49.18 11.01 10.57
CA ASP A 101 48.19 9.92 10.62
C ASP A 101 47.26 9.96 9.40
N SER A 102 47.41 8.97 8.52
CA SER A 102 46.62 8.85 7.28
C SER A 102 45.34 8.03 7.44
N THR A 103 45.09 7.47 8.63
CA THR A 103 43.97 6.55 8.89
C THR A 103 42.64 7.27 8.78
N ARG A 104 41.68 6.69 8.04
CA ARG A 104 40.38 7.31 7.76
C ARG A 104 39.21 6.69 8.52
N LEU A 105 39.37 5.44 8.92
CA LEU A 105 38.36 4.66 9.63
C LEU A 105 39.04 3.94 10.78
N TYR A 106 38.48 4.07 11.96
CA TYR A 106 38.86 3.26 13.13
C TYR A 106 37.69 2.41 13.56
N ARG A 107 38.00 1.30 14.22
CA ARG A 107 37.04 0.48 14.95
C ARG A 107 37.45 0.36 16.41
N TYR A 108 36.47 0.29 17.30
CA TYR A 108 36.67 0.19 18.72
C TYR A 108 36.68 -1.28 19.15
N THR A 109 37.75 -1.75 19.81
CA THR A 109 37.86 -3.14 20.29
C THR A 109 38.10 -3.18 21.80
N ALA A 110 37.76 -4.30 22.44
CA ALA A 110 37.95 -4.47 23.88
C ALA A 110 39.43 -4.43 24.30
N GLU A 111 40.35 -4.88 23.44
CA GLU A 111 41.77 -5.04 23.76
C GLU A 111 42.62 -3.77 23.52
N GLU A 112 42.43 -3.12 22.37
CA GLU A 112 43.33 -2.05 21.89
C GLU A 112 42.64 -0.67 21.82
N LYS A 113 41.39 -0.59 22.27
CA LYS A 113 40.50 0.58 22.18
C LYS A 113 40.29 1.03 20.75
N TRP A 114 41.20 1.76 20.08
CA TRP A 114 41.00 2.24 18.70
C TRP A 114 42.05 1.67 17.75
N VAL A 115 41.60 0.85 16.80
CA VAL A 115 42.48 0.25 15.79
C VAL A 115 42.12 0.73 14.37
N PRO A 116 43.10 0.98 13.49
CA PRO A 116 42.85 1.29 12.09
C PRO A 116 41.99 0.22 11.40
N SER A 117 41.05 0.67 10.58
CA SER A 117 40.01 -0.15 9.94
C SER A 117 39.78 0.26 8.48
N ASP A 118 40.75 0.91 7.84
CA ASP A 118 40.65 1.40 6.45
C ASP A 118 41.50 0.59 5.46
N SER A 119 41.92 -0.62 5.84
CA SER A 119 42.70 -1.51 4.98
C SER A 119 41.92 -1.87 3.71
N GLY A 120 42.52 -1.67 2.54
CA GLY A 120 41.89 -1.90 1.23
C GLY A 120 41.08 -0.71 0.69
N MET A 121 40.93 0.36 1.45
CA MET A 121 40.44 1.65 0.93
C MET A 121 41.58 2.39 0.20
N ASP A 122 41.27 3.05 -0.92
CA ASP A 122 42.27 3.85 -1.65
C ASP A 122 42.48 5.13 -0.86
N ARG A 123 43.69 5.43 -0.37
CA ARG A 123 43.95 6.60 0.49
C ARG A 123 44.31 7.89 -0.26
N THR A 124 44.52 7.81 -1.58
CA THR A 124 45.12 8.90 -2.38
C THR A 124 44.13 9.96 -2.85
N ASN A 125 42.86 9.60 -3.01
CA ASN A 125 41.81 10.44 -3.59
C ASN A 125 40.54 10.48 -2.73
N LEU A 126 40.64 10.15 -1.43
CA LEU A 126 39.48 10.21 -0.53
C LEU A 126 39.26 11.62 -0.02
N ASN A 127 38.13 12.19 -0.44
CA ASN A 127 37.37 13.06 0.44
C ASN A 127 36.83 12.21 1.61
N HIS A 128 36.62 12.87 2.75
CA HIS A 128 36.12 12.31 4.02
C HIS A 128 35.12 11.16 3.85
N ILE A 129 35.27 10.08 4.64
CA ILE A 129 34.25 9.01 4.74
C ILE A 129 32.97 9.67 5.28
N GLN A 130 31.89 9.60 4.52
CA GLN A 130 30.64 10.33 4.80
C GLN A 130 29.68 9.51 5.67
N THR A 131 29.57 8.21 5.42
CA THR A 131 28.67 7.33 6.16
C THR A 131 29.16 5.90 6.20
N ILE A 132 28.75 5.19 7.25
CA ILE A 132 29.00 3.77 7.50
C ILE A 132 27.66 3.14 7.88
N ARG A 133 27.31 2.00 7.26
CA ARG A 133 26.12 1.21 7.60
C ARG A 133 26.40 -0.28 7.47
N GLY A 134 25.62 -1.12 8.14
CA GLY A 134 25.73 -2.57 8.04
C GLY A 134 24.44 -3.28 8.38
N LEU A 135 24.43 -4.59 8.11
CA LEU A 135 23.36 -5.50 8.52
C LEU A 135 23.64 -6.08 9.91
N PHE A 136 22.70 -5.93 10.85
CA PHE A 136 22.70 -6.65 12.12
C PHE A 136 22.28 -8.10 11.91
N PHE A 137 22.80 -9.01 12.74
CA PHE A 137 22.41 -10.42 12.69
C PHE A 137 22.53 -11.12 14.04
N SER A 138 21.52 -11.92 14.38
CA SER A 138 21.54 -12.93 15.46
C SER A 138 21.81 -14.32 14.86
N GLY A 139 23.05 -14.83 15.00
CA GLY A 139 23.37 -16.23 14.65
C GLY A 139 24.83 -16.50 14.30
N HIS A 140 25.14 -17.78 14.00
CA HIS A 140 26.50 -18.33 13.81
C HIS A 140 26.97 -18.44 12.34
N GLU A 141 26.51 -17.58 11.43
CA GLU A 141 27.02 -17.49 10.05
C GLU A 141 28.01 -16.32 9.87
N PRO A 142 28.91 -16.32 8.85
CA PRO A 142 29.95 -15.30 8.70
C PRO A 142 29.38 -13.87 8.50
N PRO A 143 30.20 -12.82 8.75
CA PRO A 143 29.72 -11.44 8.80
C PRO A 143 29.09 -11.01 7.47
N ARG A 144 27.85 -10.49 7.53
CA ARG A 144 27.23 -9.82 6.38
C ARG A 144 27.87 -8.45 6.14
N ALA A 145 27.72 -7.94 4.92
CA ALA A 145 28.43 -6.76 4.46
C ALA A 145 28.23 -5.52 5.36
N LEU A 146 29.34 -4.94 5.80
CA LEU A 146 29.46 -3.53 6.15
C LEU A 146 29.66 -2.72 4.87
N PHE A 147 29.21 -1.48 4.87
CA PHE A 147 29.38 -0.54 3.77
C PHE A 147 29.90 0.80 4.27
N ALA A 148 30.76 1.43 3.47
CA ALA A 148 31.27 2.76 3.74
C ALA A 148 31.36 3.55 2.43
N THR A 149 31.00 4.84 2.46
CA THR A 149 31.16 5.74 1.32
C THR A 149 32.31 6.72 1.57
N ALA A 150 33.20 6.86 0.59
CA ALA A 150 34.42 7.67 0.71
C ALA A 150 34.72 8.34 -0.63
N GLY A 151 34.56 9.67 -0.68
CA GLY A 151 34.65 10.44 -1.92
C GLY A 151 33.73 9.89 -3.03
N TYR A 152 34.32 9.46 -4.14
CA TYR A 152 33.59 8.94 -5.32
C TYR A 152 33.32 7.42 -5.28
N ARG A 153 33.53 6.76 -4.13
CA ARG A 153 33.58 5.30 -4.07
C ARG A 153 32.79 4.76 -2.89
N THR A 154 32.24 3.58 -3.10
CA THR A 154 31.59 2.78 -2.08
C THR A 154 32.42 1.53 -1.85
N TYR A 155 32.63 1.20 -0.59
CA TYR A 155 33.40 0.06 -0.12
C TYR A 155 32.49 -0.88 0.67
N ARG A 156 32.84 -2.16 0.69
CA ARG A 156 32.22 -3.15 1.56
C ARG A 156 33.24 -3.99 2.30
N SER A 157 32.84 -4.57 3.43
CA SER A 157 33.64 -5.49 4.24
C SER A 157 32.79 -6.66 4.73
N PHE A 158 33.33 -7.88 4.68
CA PHE A 158 32.71 -9.11 5.18
C PHE A 158 33.44 -9.69 6.40
N ASP A 159 34.34 -8.93 7.00
CA ASP A 159 35.21 -9.37 8.09
C ASP A 159 35.19 -8.39 9.28
N ALA A 160 34.01 -7.79 9.52
CA ALA A 160 33.78 -6.77 10.55
C ALA A 160 34.77 -5.59 10.46
N GLY A 161 34.96 -5.09 9.24
CA GLY A 161 35.73 -3.88 8.95
C GLY A 161 37.24 -4.07 9.04
N ARG A 162 37.75 -5.31 9.11
CA ARG A 162 39.21 -5.55 9.09
C ARG A 162 39.79 -5.27 7.71
N ARG A 163 39.06 -5.60 6.65
CA ARG A 163 39.43 -5.34 5.27
C ARG A 163 38.22 -4.88 4.46
N TRP A 164 38.46 -3.91 3.60
CA TRP A 164 37.48 -3.33 2.71
C TRP A 164 37.84 -3.58 1.26
N GLU A 165 36.81 -3.79 0.45
CA GLU A 165 36.92 -3.90 -0.99
C GLU A 165 36.01 -2.90 -1.68
N ARG A 166 36.48 -2.35 -2.80
CA ARG A 166 35.73 -1.37 -3.59
C ARG A 166 34.61 -2.09 -4.36
N ILE A 167 33.41 -1.53 -4.33
CA ILE A 167 32.29 -1.98 -5.17
C ILE A 167 32.41 -1.35 -6.56
N SER A 168 32.34 -2.16 -7.61
CA SER A 168 32.44 -1.70 -9.00
C SER A 168 31.61 -2.57 -9.97
N PRO A 169 30.63 -2.01 -10.69
CA PRO A 169 30.13 -0.64 -10.58
C PRO A 169 29.35 -0.43 -9.27
N GLY A 170 29.71 0.61 -8.52
CA GLY A 170 28.99 1.01 -7.31
C GLY A 170 27.93 2.09 -7.60
N PRO A 171 27.20 2.54 -6.57
CA PRO A 171 26.15 3.57 -6.71
C PRO A 171 26.67 4.98 -7.07
N GLY A 172 27.98 5.16 -7.18
CA GLY A 172 28.61 6.45 -7.52
C GLY A 172 28.89 7.30 -6.27
N PHE A 173 28.67 8.61 -6.38
CA PHE A 173 28.95 9.58 -5.32
C PHE A 173 27.88 9.56 -4.23
N ALA A 174 27.91 8.56 -3.34
CA ALA A 174 26.91 8.39 -2.29
C ALA A 174 27.27 9.14 -0.99
N GLY A 175 26.43 10.10 -0.60
CA GLY A 175 26.51 10.82 0.67
C GLY A 175 25.71 10.21 1.79
N ALA A 176 24.58 9.60 1.42
CA ALA A 176 23.72 8.87 2.32
C ALA A 176 23.73 7.40 1.92
N LEU A 177 23.66 6.54 2.92
CA LEU A 177 23.54 5.10 2.78
C LEU A 177 22.62 4.62 3.89
N GLU A 178 21.73 3.69 3.59
CA GLU A 178 20.87 3.06 4.58
C GLU A 178 20.61 1.60 4.20
N VAL A 179 20.47 0.75 5.22
CA VAL A 179 20.32 -0.69 5.04
C VAL A 179 19.18 -1.20 5.90
N HIS A 180 18.20 -1.86 5.28
CA HIS A 180 17.08 -2.46 5.98
C HIS A 180 17.51 -3.76 6.67
N GLN A 181 17.42 -3.76 7.99
CA GLN A 181 18.07 -4.75 8.85
C GLN A 181 17.57 -6.19 8.62
N SER A 182 16.27 -6.39 8.38
CA SER A 182 15.71 -7.74 8.21
C SER A 182 15.73 -8.26 6.77
N SER A 183 15.77 -7.37 5.76
CA SER A 183 15.65 -7.78 4.35
C SER A 183 16.98 -7.80 3.60
N GLY A 184 18.00 -7.10 4.08
CA GLY A 184 19.25 -6.96 3.33
C GLY A 184 19.19 -5.91 2.21
N LEU A 185 18.05 -5.22 2.02
CA LEU A 185 17.93 -4.15 1.06
C LEU A 185 18.81 -2.97 1.48
N ALA A 186 19.56 -2.42 0.53
CA ALA A 186 20.39 -1.24 0.76
C ALA A 186 20.02 -0.13 -0.23
N TRP A 187 20.06 1.11 0.24
CA TRP A 187 19.86 2.31 -0.58
C TRP A 187 21.04 3.26 -0.40
N ALA A 188 21.42 3.91 -1.49
CA ALA A 188 22.50 4.89 -1.53
C ALA A 188 21.99 6.14 -2.25
N GLY A 189 22.21 7.31 -1.65
CA GLY A 189 21.76 8.60 -2.16
C GLY A 189 22.93 9.51 -2.52
N GLY A 190 22.87 10.16 -3.69
CA GLY A 190 23.96 10.94 -4.26
C GLY A 190 23.98 12.42 -3.89
N ILE A 191 25.18 13.04 -3.78
CA ILE A 191 25.35 14.46 -3.37
C ILE A 191 25.47 15.43 -4.57
N PHE A 192 25.92 14.98 -5.76
CA PHE A 192 26.21 15.85 -6.92
C PHE A 192 25.47 15.46 -8.20
N GLY A 193 24.16 15.26 -8.12
CA GLY A 193 23.37 14.77 -9.26
C GLY A 193 23.26 15.71 -10.48
N ARG A 194 23.88 16.90 -10.46
CA ARG A 194 23.98 17.83 -11.60
C ARG A 194 25.31 17.69 -12.36
N ASP A 195 26.39 17.58 -11.60
CA ASP A 195 27.75 17.58 -12.15
C ASP A 195 28.17 16.20 -12.67
N PHE A 196 27.46 15.14 -12.24
CA PHE A 196 27.72 13.76 -12.66
C PHE A 196 26.43 13.01 -13.05
N PRO A 197 25.78 13.38 -14.18
CA PRO A 197 24.52 12.78 -14.63
C PRO A 197 24.61 11.27 -14.94
N GLN A 198 25.83 10.73 -15.09
CA GLN A 198 26.07 9.30 -15.31
C GLN A 198 25.82 8.43 -14.07
N PHE A 199 25.69 9.01 -12.87
CA PHE A 199 25.41 8.27 -11.65
C PHE A 199 23.94 8.42 -11.21
N PRO A 200 23.33 7.34 -10.69
CA PRO A 200 21.97 7.41 -10.18
C PRO A 200 21.87 8.37 -8.98
N ARG A 201 20.79 9.15 -8.91
CA ARG A 201 20.51 10.06 -7.78
C ARG A 201 20.23 9.29 -6.50
N ILE A 202 19.44 8.23 -6.61
CA ILE A 202 19.27 7.19 -5.59
C ILE A 202 19.47 5.85 -6.30
N ALA A 203 20.24 4.98 -5.67
CA ALA A 203 20.44 3.61 -6.10
C ALA A 203 19.97 2.65 -5.00
N ARG A 204 19.53 1.47 -5.41
CA ARG A 204 19.14 0.39 -4.52
C ARG A 204 19.91 -0.88 -4.83
N SER A 205 20.09 -1.73 -3.83
CA SER A 205 20.64 -3.07 -3.96
C SER A 205 19.76 -4.07 -3.22
N ASN A 206 19.53 -5.22 -3.83
CA ASN A 206 18.77 -6.35 -3.27
C ASN A 206 19.63 -7.60 -3.02
N ASP A 207 20.94 -7.47 -3.17
CA ASP A 207 21.91 -8.56 -3.12
C ASP A 207 23.08 -8.22 -2.18
N GLN A 208 22.79 -7.50 -1.09
CA GLN A 208 23.78 -7.05 -0.11
C GLN A 208 24.91 -6.23 -0.75
N GLY A 209 24.53 -5.29 -1.62
CA GLY A 209 25.45 -4.37 -2.28
C GLY A 209 26.40 -5.02 -3.28
N MET A 210 26.09 -6.23 -3.78
CA MET A 210 26.84 -6.83 -4.89
C MET A 210 26.57 -6.10 -6.21
N THR A 211 25.31 -5.73 -6.45
CA THR A 211 24.90 -4.91 -7.59
C THR A 211 23.99 -3.78 -7.14
N TRP A 212 24.04 -2.68 -7.89
CA TRP A 212 23.27 -1.46 -7.61
C TRP A 212 22.46 -1.06 -8.84
N GLN A 213 21.19 -0.76 -8.61
CA GLN A 213 20.23 -0.37 -9.64
C GLN A 213 19.75 1.06 -9.38
N ALA A 214 19.64 1.86 -10.44
CA ALA A 214 19.03 3.19 -10.35
C ALA A 214 17.54 3.07 -9.97
N THR A 215 17.06 3.99 -9.15
CA THR A 215 15.62 4.11 -8.82
C THR A 215 14.90 5.01 -9.83
N GLY A 216 13.56 4.97 -9.86
CA GLY A 216 12.75 5.75 -10.80
C GLY A 216 13.01 7.26 -10.77
N SER A 217 12.66 7.93 -11.87
CA SER A 217 12.92 9.36 -12.09
C SER A 217 12.28 10.24 -11.02
N ILE A 218 13.11 10.91 -10.21
CA ILE A 218 12.67 11.98 -9.30
C ILE A 218 12.56 13.26 -10.15
N SER A 219 11.36 13.85 -10.24
CA SER A 219 11.06 15.00 -11.11
C SER A 219 11.58 16.35 -10.57
N LEU A 220 12.56 16.34 -9.66
CA LEU A 220 13.07 17.55 -9.02
C LEU A 220 14.42 17.93 -9.62
N GLU A 221 14.54 19.17 -10.09
CA GLU A 221 15.83 19.74 -10.48
C GLU A 221 16.72 19.89 -9.23
N ASN A 222 17.96 19.38 -9.28
CA ASN A 222 18.98 19.48 -8.23
C ASN A 222 18.74 18.69 -6.91
N VAL A 223 18.75 17.36 -7.01
CA VAL A 223 18.63 16.46 -5.84
C VAL A 223 20.00 16.06 -5.28
N THR A 224 20.28 16.52 -4.05
CA THR A 224 21.33 15.98 -3.17
C THR A 224 20.61 15.25 -2.05
N VAL A 225 20.92 13.97 -1.85
CA VAL A 225 20.37 13.17 -0.76
C VAL A 225 21.30 13.30 0.44
N LEU A 226 20.78 13.88 1.52
CA LEU A 226 21.55 14.18 2.74
C LEU A 226 21.40 13.09 3.80
N SER A 227 20.23 12.47 3.87
CA SER A 227 19.97 11.36 4.79
C SER A 227 18.97 10.38 4.19
N LEU A 228 19.08 9.12 4.60
CA LEU A 228 18.17 8.03 4.24
C LEU A 228 17.76 7.34 5.53
N ALA A 229 16.49 6.95 5.63
CA ALA A 229 15.98 6.22 6.77
C ALA A 229 15.01 5.13 6.32
N ALA A 230 15.26 3.88 6.70
CA ALA A 230 14.45 2.72 6.31
C ALA A 230 13.46 2.36 7.43
N HIS A 231 12.22 2.06 7.06
CA HIS A 231 11.20 1.68 8.03
C HIS A 231 11.58 0.33 8.69
N PRO A 232 11.67 0.23 10.02
CA PRO A 232 12.26 -0.92 10.70
C PRO A 232 11.47 -2.24 10.52
N GLY A 233 10.16 -2.16 10.28
CA GLY A 233 9.28 -3.32 10.11
C GLY A 233 8.75 -3.58 8.70
N ASP A 234 9.04 -2.72 7.72
CA ASP A 234 8.51 -2.84 6.35
C ASP A 234 9.60 -2.45 5.36
N SER A 235 10.20 -3.46 4.75
CA SER A 235 11.33 -3.29 3.85
C SER A 235 11.00 -2.56 2.56
N ARG A 236 9.72 -2.30 2.29
CA ARG A 236 9.27 -1.52 1.13
C ARG A 236 9.31 -0.01 1.39
N VAL A 237 9.32 0.40 2.65
CA VAL A 237 9.21 1.82 3.03
C VAL A 237 10.59 2.40 3.36
N VAL A 238 10.97 3.45 2.62
CA VAL A 238 12.22 4.19 2.83
C VAL A 238 12.00 5.68 2.58
N TYR A 239 12.64 6.51 3.39
CA TYR A 239 12.58 7.96 3.31
C TYR A 239 13.93 8.52 2.86
N ALA A 240 13.90 9.54 2.01
CA ALA A 240 15.07 10.25 1.52
C ALA A 240 14.95 11.74 1.83
N ALA A 241 15.85 12.24 2.66
CA ALA A 241 15.98 13.65 3.00
C ALA A 241 16.78 14.37 1.91
N LEU A 242 16.18 15.40 1.32
CA LEU A 242 16.74 16.24 0.27
C LEU A 242 16.80 17.70 0.72
N HIS A 243 17.44 18.57 -0.06
CA HIS A 243 17.39 20.02 0.16
C HIS A 243 15.95 20.56 0.34
N GLY A 244 15.55 20.80 1.58
CA GLY A 244 14.23 21.36 1.95
C GLY A 244 13.02 20.46 1.69
N ASN A 245 13.20 19.14 1.46
CA ASN A 245 12.09 18.21 1.24
C ASN A 245 12.45 16.80 1.72
N VAL A 246 11.45 15.99 2.04
CA VAL A 246 11.61 14.54 2.29
C VAL A 246 10.76 13.79 1.28
N LEU A 247 11.35 12.79 0.63
CA LEU A 247 10.63 11.86 -0.23
C LEU A 247 10.38 10.55 0.50
N LYS A 248 9.27 9.90 0.18
CA LYS A 248 8.86 8.58 0.67
C LYS A 248 8.68 7.64 -0.50
N SER A 249 9.26 6.45 -0.38
CA SER A 249 8.94 5.31 -1.23
C SER A 249 8.19 4.26 -0.42
N ILE A 250 7.26 3.56 -1.06
CA ILE A 250 6.48 2.45 -0.49
C ILE A 250 6.66 1.15 -1.27
N ASP A 251 7.63 1.11 -2.19
CA ASP A 251 7.85 0.02 -3.14
C ASP A 251 9.33 -0.35 -3.27
N THR A 252 10.08 -0.28 -2.16
CA THR A 252 11.52 -0.56 -2.03
C THR A 252 12.44 0.45 -2.71
N GLY A 253 11.97 1.69 -2.89
CA GLY A 253 12.69 2.73 -3.61
C GLY A 253 12.51 2.67 -5.11
N GLN A 254 11.52 1.97 -5.67
CA GLN A 254 11.28 1.98 -7.12
C GLN A 254 10.67 3.31 -7.57
N THR A 255 9.68 3.81 -6.82
CA THR A 255 9.05 5.12 -7.01
C THR A 255 9.11 5.94 -5.73
N TRP A 256 9.09 7.26 -5.88
CA TRP A 256 9.22 8.23 -4.81
C TRP A 256 8.12 9.28 -4.89
N SER A 257 7.57 9.65 -3.73
CA SER A 257 6.54 10.68 -3.57
C SER A 257 7.00 11.72 -2.55
N ALA A 258 6.63 12.99 -2.74
CA ALA A 258 6.94 14.04 -1.77
C ALA A 258 6.09 13.87 -0.51
N THR A 259 6.70 14.13 0.64
CA THR A 259 6.01 14.22 1.95
C THR A 259 5.38 15.59 2.14
N GLY A 260 4.64 15.78 3.24
CA GLY A 260 4.05 17.07 3.62
C GLY A 260 5.05 18.09 4.18
N LEU A 261 6.34 17.77 4.24
CA LEU A 261 7.35 18.62 4.87
C LEU A 261 7.50 19.95 4.12
N LYS A 262 7.38 21.06 4.85
CA LYS A 262 7.63 22.42 4.35
C LYS A 262 8.54 23.14 5.33
N ASP A 263 9.19 24.20 4.85
CA ASP A 263 9.86 25.19 5.70
C ASP A 263 11.05 24.68 6.51
N LEU A 264 11.82 23.71 5.99
CA LEU A 264 13.14 23.34 6.52
C LEU A 264 14.26 23.79 5.57
N GLY A 265 15.38 24.23 6.14
CA GLY A 265 16.53 24.77 5.41
C GLY A 265 17.34 23.71 4.65
N ARG A 266 18.27 24.22 3.83
CA ARG A 266 19.01 23.42 2.84
C ARG A 266 20.17 22.62 3.45
N LEU A 267 20.76 23.06 4.55
CA LEU A 267 21.95 22.42 5.10
C LEU A 267 21.61 21.53 6.31
N TYR A 268 22.38 20.45 6.48
CA TYR A 268 22.33 19.53 7.62
C TYR A 268 21.01 18.76 7.81
N LEU A 269 20.27 18.48 6.73
CA LEU A 269 19.05 17.69 6.87
C LEU A 269 19.36 16.23 7.29
N THR A 270 18.86 15.84 8.44
CA THR A 270 18.92 14.47 8.97
C THR A 270 17.52 13.95 9.29
N LEU A 271 17.35 12.62 9.24
CA LEU A 271 16.10 11.93 9.50
C LEU A 271 16.30 10.85 10.55
N ALA A 272 15.32 10.69 11.42
CA ALA A 272 15.21 9.53 12.29
C ALA A 272 13.78 8.99 12.29
N ILE A 273 13.67 7.66 12.36
CA ILE A 273 12.40 6.95 12.52
C ILE A 273 12.36 6.41 13.94
N ASP A 274 11.22 6.57 14.59
CA ASP A 274 10.98 5.94 15.87
C ASP A 274 10.85 4.42 15.67
N PRO A 275 11.75 3.60 16.27
CA PRO A 275 11.70 2.15 16.10
C PRO A 275 10.48 1.52 16.78
N ALA A 276 9.88 2.18 17.78
CA ALA A 276 8.69 1.69 18.48
C ALA A 276 7.38 2.09 17.77
N ASP A 277 7.38 3.23 17.08
CA ASP A 277 6.27 3.69 16.26
C ASP A 277 6.81 4.21 14.90
N PRO A 278 6.94 3.34 13.89
CA PRO A 278 7.50 3.73 12.60
C PRO A 278 6.72 4.79 11.81
N SER A 279 5.51 5.16 12.26
CA SER A 279 4.77 6.30 11.72
C SER A 279 5.27 7.64 12.28
N HIS A 280 6.00 7.60 13.39
CA HIS A 280 6.61 8.76 14.03
C HIS A 280 8.02 9.00 13.48
N LEU A 281 8.21 10.17 12.87
CA LEU A 281 9.44 10.57 12.20
C LEU A 281 9.92 11.92 12.73
N TRP A 282 11.23 12.11 12.77
CA TRP A 282 11.85 13.41 13.00
C TRP A 282 12.71 13.82 11.81
N ALA A 283 12.62 15.10 11.46
CA ALA A 283 13.52 15.75 10.52
C ALA A 283 14.20 16.92 11.23
N GLY A 284 15.53 16.91 11.25
CA GLY A 284 16.33 17.97 11.84
C GLY A 284 17.15 18.68 10.76
N GLY A 285 17.31 19.99 10.88
CA GLY A 285 18.15 20.75 9.96
C GLY A 285 18.32 22.19 10.39
N GLU A 286 18.60 23.05 9.42
CA GLU A 286 18.78 24.49 9.60
C GLU A 286 17.46 25.25 9.32
N LYS A 287 17.18 26.31 10.06
CA LYS A 287 16.04 27.21 9.87
C LYS A 287 16.31 28.14 8.68
N PRO A 288 15.40 28.23 7.70
CA PRO A 288 15.56 29.16 6.58
C PRO A 288 15.72 30.61 7.06
N GLY A 289 16.73 31.30 6.51
CA GLY A 289 16.90 32.76 6.63
C GLY A 289 17.83 33.24 7.76
N ASN A 290 17.97 32.50 8.87
CA ASN A 290 18.83 32.92 9.99
C ASN A 290 19.89 31.90 10.41
N GLY A 291 19.88 30.70 9.82
CA GLY A 291 20.89 29.68 10.09
C GLY A 291 20.77 28.96 11.44
N ASP A 292 19.72 29.28 12.20
CA ASP A 292 19.43 28.62 13.47
C ASP A 292 19.03 27.16 13.22
N TRP A 293 18.86 26.37 14.26
CA TRP A 293 18.41 24.99 14.11
C TRP A 293 16.88 24.89 14.07
N GLN A 294 16.37 23.87 13.40
CA GLN A 294 14.94 23.58 13.30
C GLN A 294 14.71 22.08 13.29
N MET A 295 13.70 21.65 14.05
CA MET A 295 13.25 20.26 14.06
C MET A 295 11.76 20.18 13.75
N MET A 296 11.39 19.16 13.00
CA MET A 296 10.02 18.83 12.63
C MET A 296 9.73 17.39 13.08
N GLU A 297 8.50 17.13 13.47
CA GLU A 297 8.00 15.79 13.77
C GLU A 297 6.75 15.46 12.96
N SER A 298 6.55 14.20 12.63
CA SER A 298 5.39 13.68 11.91
C SER A 298 4.91 12.42 12.60
N PHE A 299 3.60 12.23 12.75
CA PHE A 299 2.96 11.05 13.38
C PHE A 299 2.20 10.16 12.39
N ASP A 300 2.31 10.45 11.09
CA ASP A 300 1.55 9.79 10.03
C ASP A 300 2.46 9.28 8.91
N GLY A 301 3.74 9.06 9.22
CA GLY A 301 4.73 8.58 8.25
C GLY A 301 5.06 9.64 7.20
N GLY A 302 5.07 10.91 7.59
CA GLY A 302 5.51 12.04 6.79
C GLY A 302 4.41 12.75 5.99
N ASP A 303 3.14 12.37 6.13
CA ASP A 303 2.05 13.02 5.39
C ASP A 303 1.82 14.44 5.92
N THR A 304 1.94 14.65 7.22
CA THR A 304 1.92 15.97 7.88
C THR A 304 3.10 16.13 8.83
N TRP A 305 3.55 17.39 9.02
CA TRP A 305 4.69 17.73 9.87
C TRP A 305 4.36 18.91 10.79
N ALA A 306 4.75 18.79 12.05
CA ALA A 306 4.64 19.83 13.07
C ALA A 306 6.00 20.40 13.42
N SER A 307 6.07 21.72 13.54
CA SER A 307 7.29 22.41 13.96
C SER A 307 7.50 22.29 15.46
N ILE A 308 8.69 21.83 15.84
CA ILE A 308 9.13 21.85 17.23
C ILE A 308 9.80 23.21 17.46
N GLN A 309 9.11 24.09 18.20
CA GLN A 309 9.60 25.42 18.55
C GLN A 309 10.56 25.34 19.73
N PRO A 310 11.84 25.67 19.56
CA PRO A 310 12.80 25.52 20.64
C PRO A 310 13.16 26.81 21.36
N PRO A 311 13.89 26.73 22.50
CA PRO A 311 14.48 27.91 23.13
C PRO A 311 15.46 28.62 22.19
N GLN A 312 15.43 29.96 22.20
CA GLN A 312 16.27 30.80 21.35
C GLN A 312 17.76 30.59 21.60
N CYS A 313 18.53 30.32 20.54
CA CYS A 313 19.99 30.25 20.60
C CYS A 313 20.61 31.66 20.51
N HIS A 314 21.61 31.94 21.34
CA HIS A 314 22.18 33.30 21.48
C HIS A 314 23.53 33.52 20.76
N SER A 315 24.10 32.53 20.07
CA SER A 315 25.13 32.68 19.01
C SER A 315 25.69 31.32 18.54
N ASN A 316 26.13 31.23 17.28
CA ASN A 316 26.86 30.09 16.69
C ASN A 316 26.15 28.71 16.57
N CYS A 317 24.83 28.64 16.75
CA CYS A 317 24.08 27.44 16.37
C CYS A 317 24.01 27.30 14.84
N ARG A 318 24.59 26.24 14.27
CA ARG A 318 24.45 25.88 12.84
C ARG A 318 23.67 24.57 12.71
N GLY A 319 22.35 24.62 12.74
CA GLY A 319 21.50 23.46 12.47
C GLY A 319 21.62 22.26 13.44
N ILE A 320 20.82 21.23 13.15
CA ILE A 320 20.92 19.88 13.73
C ILE A 320 21.82 19.06 12.81
N SER A 321 22.88 18.45 13.35
CA SER A 321 23.85 17.67 12.56
C SER A 321 23.48 16.20 12.47
N ASP A 322 22.85 15.63 13.50
CA ASP A 322 22.47 14.23 13.53
C ASP A 322 21.33 13.96 14.54
N LEU A 323 20.61 12.85 14.32
CA LEU A 323 19.52 12.37 15.18
C LEU A 323 19.71 10.89 15.49
N ALA A 324 19.52 10.49 16.74
CA ALA A 324 19.59 9.08 17.14
C ALA A 324 18.40 8.67 18.01
N THR A 325 17.73 7.57 17.65
CA THR A 325 16.60 7.01 18.39
C THR A 325 17.02 5.81 19.22
N GLN A 326 16.49 5.69 20.44
CA GLN A 326 16.79 4.56 21.32
C GLN A 326 15.76 3.45 21.13
N PRO A 327 16.20 2.23 20.75
CA PRO A 327 15.33 1.07 20.75
C PRO A 327 14.62 0.85 22.10
N GLY A 328 13.32 0.57 22.08
CA GLY A 328 12.51 0.38 23.28
C GLY A 328 12.12 1.66 24.02
N LYS A 329 12.57 2.84 23.58
CA LYS A 329 12.18 4.15 24.13
C LYS A 329 11.46 4.98 23.07
N GLY A 330 10.18 4.66 22.88
CA GLY A 330 9.31 5.35 21.92
C GLY A 330 9.15 6.85 22.20
N HIS A 331 8.86 7.58 21.14
CA HIS A 331 8.59 9.02 21.05
C HIS A 331 9.69 9.90 21.64
N ALA A 332 10.94 9.43 21.56
CA ALA A 332 12.10 10.17 22.02
C ALA A 332 13.28 10.04 21.07
N VAL A 333 14.04 11.13 20.96
CA VAL A 333 15.20 11.23 20.06
C VAL A 333 16.30 12.07 20.71
N TYR A 334 17.55 11.65 20.51
CA TYR A 334 18.73 12.45 20.87
C TYR A 334 19.12 13.31 19.67
N VAL A 335 19.41 14.57 19.93
CA VAL A 335 19.63 15.61 18.93
C VAL A 335 21.06 16.14 19.06
N ALA A 336 21.87 15.94 18.03
CA ALA A 336 23.19 16.56 17.95
C ALA A 336 23.07 17.96 17.35
N LYS A 337 23.63 18.94 18.04
CA LYS A 337 23.63 20.34 17.60
C LYS A 337 25.03 20.83 17.36
N TYR A 338 25.19 21.62 16.29
CA TYR A 338 26.45 22.29 16.02
C TYR A 338 26.71 23.39 17.08
N GLY A 339 27.87 23.31 17.75
CA GLY A 339 28.28 24.20 18.84
C GLY A 339 27.47 24.11 20.15
N ASN A 340 26.53 23.17 20.29
CA ASN A 340 25.53 23.18 21.37
C ASN A 340 25.32 21.82 22.06
N GLY A 341 26.24 20.88 21.88
CA GLY A 341 26.21 19.58 22.55
C GLY A 341 25.08 18.66 22.09
N VAL A 342 24.74 17.71 22.97
CA VAL A 342 23.67 16.73 22.76
C VAL A 342 22.45 17.17 23.56
N TRP A 343 21.28 17.07 22.94
CA TRP A 343 19.99 17.34 23.58
C TRP A 343 19.12 16.09 23.56
N PHE A 344 18.27 15.95 24.56
CA PHE A 344 17.25 14.90 24.59
C PHE A 344 15.89 15.55 24.35
N TYR A 345 15.18 15.05 23.34
CA TYR A 345 13.82 15.45 23.04
C TYR A 345 12.86 14.30 23.30
N ARG A 346 11.78 14.57 24.02
CA ARG A 346 10.64 13.68 24.19
C ARG A 346 9.41 14.38 23.63
N SER A 347 8.72 13.74 22.69
CA SER A 347 7.58 14.37 22.01
C SER A 347 6.45 14.71 22.99
N ARG A 348 5.74 15.80 22.67
CA ARG A 348 4.59 16.33 23.42
C ARG A 348 3.33 15.50 23.28
N LEU A 349 3.17 14.83 22.14
CA LEU A 349 1.97 14.07 21.85
C LEU A 349 2.08 12.72 22.57
N ALA A 350 1.07 12.39 23.38
CA ALA A 350 0.88 11.00 23.75
C ALA A 350 0.81 10.21 22.43
N PRO A 351 1.48 9.05 22.31
CA PRO A 351 1.32 8.20 21.13
C PRO A 351 -0.15 8.11 20.76
N PRO A 352 -0.53 8.29 19.49
CA PRO A 352 -1.90 8.05 19.07
C PRO A 352 -2.31 6.65 19.54
N LYS A 353 -3.32 6.61 20.41
CA LYS A 353 -3.75 5.38 21.05
C LYS A 353 -4.72 4.66 20.15
N VAL A 354 -4.69 3.32 20.25
CA VAL A 354 -5.77 2.50 19.73
C VAL A 354 -6.81 2.35 20.83
N ILE A 355 -8.00 2.88 20.58
CA ILE A 355 -9.18 2.76 21.44
C ILE A 355 -10.12 1.74 20.80
N ARG A 356 -10.57 0.74 21.55
CA ARG A 356 -11.43 -0.35 21.08
C ARG A 356 -12.86 -0.16 21.56
N VAL A 357 -13.83 -0.30 20.68
CA VAL A 357 -15.25 -0.25 20.99
C VAL A 357 -15.87 -1.61 20.65
N PRO A 358 -16.59 -2.27 21.58
CA PRO A 358 -17.03 -1.79 22.89
C PRO A 358 -16.07 -2.03 24.08
N GLU A 359 -14.86 -2.56 23.83
CA GLU A 359 -13.95 -3.07 24.88
C GLU A 359 -13.45 -2.00 25.87
N ASP A 360 -12.93 -0.88 25.36
CA ASP A 360 -12.43 0.23 26.18
C ASP A 360 -13.55 1.23 26.53
N PHE A 361 -14.52 1.39 25.62
CA PHE A 361 -15.68 2.26 25.80
C PHE A 361 -16.93 1.59 25.25
N ALA A 362 -18.03 1.66 25.99
CA ALA A 362 -19.30 1.03 25.60
C ALA A 362 -19.92 1.61 24.32
N THR A 363 -19.65 2.88 23.99
CA THR A 363 -20.23 3.58 22.82
C THR A 363 -19.15 4.27 22.00
N ILE A 364 -19.42 4.47 20.71
CA ILE A 364 -18.47 5.11 19.80
C ILE A 364 -18.31 6.59 20.16
N GLN A 365 -19.40 7.29 20.49
CA GLN A 365 -19.30 8.71 20.84
C GLN A 365 -18.45 8.93 22.10
N THR A 366 -18.56 8.08 23.12
CA THR A 366 -17.71 8.20 24.33
C THR A 366 -16.23 7.97 24.03
N ALA A 367 -15.91 7.10 23.07
CA ALA A 367 -14.55 6.90 22.59
C ALA A 367 -14.03 8.15 21.88
N ILE A 368 -14.83 8.75 20.98
CA ILE A 368 -14.49 10.04 20.33
C ILE A 368 -14.28 11.13 21.37
N ASP A 369 -15.17 11.25 22.35
CA ASP A 369 -15.11 12.27 23.41
C ASP A 369 -13.88 12.12 24.31
N SER A 370 -13.34 10.91 24.44
CA SER A 370 -12.13 10.63 25.23
C SER A 370 -10.84 10.68 24.41
N ALA A 371 -10.93 10.49 23.09
CA ALA A 371 -9.79 10.47 22.19
C ALA A 371 -9.13 11.84 22.01
N THR A 372 -7.84 11.84 21.71
CA THR A 372 -7.05 12.99 21.26
C THR A 372 -6.78 12.91 19.76
N ALA A 373 -6.49 14.03 19.11
CA ALA A 373 -6.17 14.04 17.67
C ALA A 373 -5.02 13.07 17.35
N GLY A 374 -5.17 12.30 16.28
CA GLY A 374 -4.27 11.22 15.88
C GLY A 374 -4.70 9.82 16.38
N ASP A 375 -5.49 9.72 17.46
CA ASP A 375 -5.94 8.43 17.98
C ASP A 375 -6.76 7.65 16.93
N THR A 376 -6.67 6.31 17.01
CA THR A 376 -7.46 5.40 16.20
C THR A 376 -8.50 4.69 17.05
N ILE A 377 -9.77 4.85 16.69
CA ILE A 377 -10.91 4.16 17.31
C ILE A 377 -11.28 2.98 16.42
N LEU A 378 -11.02 1.75 16.90
CA LEU A 378 -11.38 0.50 16.25
C LEU A 378 -12.71 -0.02 16.78
N VAL A 379 -13.68 -0.18 15.87
CA VAL A 379 -15.04 -0.62 16.23
C VAL A 379 -15.27 -2.06 15.78
N SER A 380 -15.54 -2.93 16.74
CA SER A 380 -15.88 -4.32 16.52
C SER A 380 -17.25 -4.49 15.85
N PRO A 381 -17.51 -5.63 15.18
CA PRO A 381 -18.83 -5.95 14.62
C PRO A 381 -19.98 -5.71 15.59
N GLY A 382 -21.06 -5.12 15.11
CA GLY A 382 -22.22 -4.78 15.93
C GLY A 382 -23.13 -3.73 15.28
N ILE A 383 -24.26 -3.49 15.93
CA ILE A 383 -25.19 -2.40 15.59
C ILE A 383 -25.11 -1.36 16.70
N TYR A 384 -24.67 -0.16 16.34
CA TYR A 384 -24.47 0.96 17.25
C TYR A 384 -25.53 2.01 16.94
N ALA A 385 -26.55 2.11 17.80
CA ALA A 385 -27.62 3.09 17.65
C ALA A 385 -27.17 4.45 18.21
N GLU A 386 -26.48 5.24 17.38
CA GLU A 386 -25.80 6.47 17.77
C GLU A 386 -25.84 7.51 16.63
N ASN A 387 -25.74 8.79 16.99
CA ASN A 387 -25.49 9.90 16.06
C ASN A 387 -24.16 10.54 16.45
N LEU A 388 -23.13 10.31 15.65
CA LEU A 388 -21.75 10.65 15.99
C LEU A 388 -21.40 12.08 15.61
N ASN A 389 -20.62 12.76 16.44
CA ASN A 389 -20.02 14.05 16.16
C ASN A 389 -18.53 14.03 16.54
N PHE A 390 -17.67 14.39 15.58
CA PHE A 390 -16.23 14.40 15.77
C PHE A 390 -15.74 15.59 16.63
N ARG A 391 -16.55 16.64 16.79
CA ARG A 391 -16.30 17.79 17.69
C ARG A 391 -14.92 18.43 17.49
N GLY A 392 -14.44 18.48 16.25
CA GLY A 392 -13.16 19.07 15.87
C GLY A 392 -11.97 18.15 16.13
N LYS A 393 -12.22 16.89 16.52
CA LYS A 393 -11.16 15.92 16.78
C LYS A 393 -10.79 15.18 15.51
N ASN A 394 -9.53 15.31 15.12
CA ASN A 394 -8.96 14.59 13.99
C ASN A 394 -8.55 13.16 14.39
N VAL A 395 -9.53 12.29 14.58
CA VAL A 395 -9.33 10.87 14.93
C VAL A 395 -9.61 9.96 13.74
N VAL A 396 -9.05 8.75 13.77
CA VAL A 396 -9.36 7.69 12.80
C VAL A 396 -10.43 6.78 13.39
N LEU A 397 -11.67 6.92 12.95
CA LEU A 397 -12.74 5.99 13.29
C LEU A 397 -12.85 4.91 12.22
N LYS A 398 -12.63 3.64 12.59
CA LYS A 398 -12.52 2.53 11.64
C LYS A 398 -13.21 1.25 12.14
N SER A 399 -14.00 0.63 11.26
CA SER A 399 -14.55 -0.71 11.48
C SER A 399 -13.48 -1.79 11.33
N VAL A 400 -13.53 -2.81 12.19
CA VAL A 400 -12.61 -3.96 12.15
C VAL A 400 -12.96 -4.93 11.01
N GLU A 401 -14.25 -5.20 10.76
CA GLU A 401 -14.71 -6.19 9.76
C GLU A 401 -15.51 -5.57 8.60
N GLY A 402 -15.46 -4.25 8.45
CA GLY A 402 -16.11 -3.54 7.34
C GLY A 402 -17.62 -3.31 7.53
N PRO A 403 -18.29 -2.76 6.50
CA PRO A 403 -19.61 -2.17 6.63
C PRO A 403 -20.74 -3.21 6.77
N GLU A 404 -20.52 -4.44 6.33
CA GLU A 404 -21.55 -5.50 6.40
C GLU A 404 -21.83 -5.98 7.83
N LYS A 405 -20.84 -5.81 8.70
CA LYS A 405 -20.86 -6.32 10.08
C LYS A 405 -20.86 -5.22 11.13
N THR A 406 -20.49 -3.99 10.76
CA THR A 406 -20.40 -2.86 11.69
C THR A 406 -21.29 -1.72 11.20
N ILE A 407 -22.44 -1.59 11.88
CA ILE A 407 -23.54 -0.71 11.49
C ILE A 407 -23.65 0.42 12.50
N ILE A 408 -23.64 1.67 12.02
CA ILE A 408 -24.01 2.84 12.81
C ILE A 408 -25.42 3.26 12.37
N ASP A 409 -26.36 3.15 13.29
CA ASP A 409 -27.78 3.37 13.06
C ASP A 409 -28.20 4.70 13.68
N GLY A 410 -28.51 5.68 12.83
CA GLY A 410 -28.90 7.03 13.27
C GLY A 410 -30.30 7.11 13.89
N ASN A 411 -31.06 6.01 13.90
CA ASN A 411 -32.37 5.85 14.56
C ASN A 411 -33.36 7.00 14.28
N ARG A 412 -33.29 7.61 13.08
CA ARG A 412 -34.10 8.76 12.65
C ARG A 412 -34.00 9.99 13.56
N LYS A 413 -32.88 10.20 14.26
CA LYS A 413 -32.69 11.30 15.22
C LYS A 413 -31.76 12.42 14.75
N GLY A 414 -31.23 12.34 13.54
CA GLY A 414 -30.30 13.31 12.98
C GLY A 414 -29.45 12.68 11.87
N SER A 415 -28.40 13.38 11.45
CA SER A 415 -27.34 12.76 10.65
C SER A 415 -26.66 11.63 11.44
N VAL A 416 -26.29 10.53 10.78
CA VAL A 416 -25.58 9.41 11.44
C VAL A 416 -24.20 9.86 11.92
N VAL A 417 -23.49 10.65 11.10
CA VAL A 417 -22.18 11.24 11.45
C VAL A 417 -22.14 12.71 11.08
N THR A 418 -21.55 13.54 11.95
CA THR A 418 -21.39 14.98 11.76
C THR A 418 -19.93 15.39 11.86
N PHE A 419 -19.48 16.18 10.87
CA PHE A 419 -18.24 16.94 10.85
C PHE A 419 -18.58 18.42 10.70
N ALA A 420 -18.49 19.18 11.77
CA ALA A 420 -18.98 20.56 11.81
C ALA A 420 -18.16 21.46 12.74
N SER A 421 -16.92 21.09 13.02
CA SER A 421 -16.09 21.75 14.04
C SER A 421 -14.64 21.93 13.59
N GLY A 422 -14.42 21.99 12.28
CA GLY A 422 -13.11 22.29 11.69
C GLY A 422 -12.21 21.07 11.53
N GLU A 423 -12.79 19.87 11.47
CA GLU A 423 -12.04 18.64 11.22
C GLU A 423 -11.32 18.72 9.85
N ASP A 424 -10.07 18.27 9.78
CA ASP A 424 -9.28 18.26 8.54
C ASP A 424 -9.17 16.84 7.95
N SER A 425 -8.36 16.69 6.89
CA SER A 425 -8.24 15.42 6.15
C SER A 425 -7.70 14.25 6.97
N THR A 426 -7.10 14.52 8.14
CA THR A 426 -6.63 13.49 9.07
C THR A 426 -7.75 12.89 9.92
N ALA A 427 -8.89 13.59 10.06
CA ALA A 427 -10.14 12.99 10.56
C ALA A 427 -10.66 11.98 9.53
N ARG A 428 -10.83 10.72 9.95
CA ARG A 428 -11.13 9.61 9.03
C ARG A 428 -12.32 8.78 9.51
N LEU A 429 -13.24 8.50 8.59
CA LEU A 429 -14.36 7.58 8.79
C LEU A 429 -14.29 6.42 7.78
N GLU A 430 -14.14 5.19 8.28
CA GLU A 430 -13.81 4.04 7.42
C GLU A 430 -14.57 2.75 7.73
N GLY A 431 -15.19 2.18 6.71
CA GLY A 431 -15.68 0.80 6.76
C GLY A 431 -17.00 0.59 7.50
N PHE A 432 -17.87 1.59 7.58
CA PHE A 432 -19.16 1.48 8.29
C PHE A 432 -20.36 1.43 7.35
N LEU A 433 -21.41 0.72 7.75
CA LEU A 433 -22.75 0.94 7.22
C LEU A 433 -23.43 2.05 8.02
N LEU A 434 -23.79 3.14 7.36
CA LEU A 434 -24.51 4.27 7.92
C LEU A 434 -25.95 4.24 7.42
N ARG A 435 -26.91 4.08 8.33
CA ARG A 435 -28.32 3.97 7.96
C ARG A 435 -29.27 4.72 8.90
N GLN A 436 -30.50 4.88 8.43
CA GLN A 436 -31.62 5.49 9.14
C GLN A 436 -31.34 6.89 9.68
N GLY A 437 -30.40 7.62 9.10
CA GLY A 437 -30.24 9.04 9.39
C GLY A 437 -31.39 9.86 8.81
N SER A 438 -31.74 10.95 9.51
CA SER A 438 -32.80 11.88 9.15
C SER A 438 -32.31 13.29 8.81
N GLY A 439 -31.00 13.52 8.89
CA GLY A 439 -30.35 14.79 8.57
C GLY A 439 -30.29 15.77 9.73
N THR A 440 -29.42 16.77 9.60
CA THR A 440 -29.15 17.81 10.60
C THR A 440 -29.77 19.13 10.15
N ALA A 441 -30.50 19.79 11.04
CA ALA A 441 -31.11 21.09 10.76
C ALA A 441 -30.02 22.18 10.65
N GLY A 442 -30.04 22.94 9.55
CA GLY A 442 -29.23 24.13 9.35
C GLY A 442 -29.87 25.38 9.96
N GLY A 443 -29.07 26.43 10.16
CA GLY A 443 -29.56 27.72 10.67
C GLY A 443 -30.46 28.49 9.68
N ASP A 444 -30.58 27.99 8.46
CA ASP A 444 -31.39 28.53 7.36
C ASP A 444 -32.77 27.85 7.23
N GLY A 445 -33.13 26.97 8.18
CA GLY A 445 -34.40 26.25 8.19
C GLY A 445 -34.45 25.02 7.29
N LYS A 446 -33.34 24.65 6.64
CA LYS A 446 -33.23 23.44 5.82
C LYS A 446 -32.63 22.28 6.61
N ILE A 447 -32.74 21.06 6.09
CA ILE A 447 -32.14 19.87 6.70
C ILE A 447 -31.14 19.24 5.74
N TYR A 448 -29.96 18.91 6.27
CA TYR A 448 -28.79 18.49 5.50
C TYR A 448 -28.29 17.10 5.92
N GLY A 449 -27.91 16.28 4.93
CA GLY A 449 -27.00 15.14 5.13
C GLY A 449 -27.61 14.00 5.95
N GLY A 450 -28.41 13.12 5.33
CA GLY A 450 -29.06 12.02 6.06
C GLY A 450 -28.04 11.09 6.73
N ALA A 451 -27.10 10.51 5.99
CA ALA A 451 -26.03 9.72 6.59
C ALA A 451 -24.96 10.61 7.22
N ILE A 452 -24.44 11.57 6.44
CA ILE A 452 -23.33 12.43 6.87
C ILE A 452 -23.65 13.89 6.59
N TYR A 453 -23.40 14.73 7.61
CA TYR A 453 -23.39 16.18 7.49
C TYR A 453 -21.97 16.72 7.64
N CYS A 454 -21.45 17.40 6.61
CA CYS A 454 -20.12 18.00 6.58
C CYS A 454 -20.23 19.52 6.34
N PHE A 455 -19.87 20.30 7.36
CA PHE A 455 -19.93 21.77 7.35
C PHE A 455 -18.59 22.34 7.80
N SER A 456 -18.01 23.25 7.02
CA SER A 456 -16.72 23.90 7.30
C SER A 456 -15.62 22.94 7.80
N SER A 457 -15.58 21.75 7.20
CA SER A 457 -14.71 20.65 7.61
C SER A 457 -14.27 19.85 6.37
N SER A 458 -13.11 19.23 6.41
CA SER A 458 -12.50 18.53 5.27
C SER A 458 -12.04 17.11 5.59
N PRO A 459 -12.87 16.24 6.20
CA PRO A 459 -12.50 14.87 6.57
C PRO A 459 -12.23 13.96 5.37
N THR A 460 -11.61 12.82 5.63
CA THR A 460 -11.52 11.70 4.68
C THR A 460 -12.59 10.65 5.00
N ILE A 461 -13.52 10.44 4.08
CA ILE A 461 -14.64 9.49 4.20
C ILE A 461 -14.44 8.40 3.15
N ARG A 462 -14.16 7.17 3.56
CA ARG A 462 -13.86 6.10 2.59
C ARG A 462 -14.35 4.71 2.97
N ARG A 463 -14.66 3.91 1.95
CA ARG A 463 -15.10 2.51 2.09
C ARG A 463 -16.32 2.32 3.00
N ASN A 464 -17.19 3.32 3.09
CA ASN A 464 -18.43 3.24 3.83
C ASN A 464 -19.59 2.88 2.90
N VAL A 465 -20.65 2.33 3.48
CA VAL A 465 -21.94 2.14 2.83
C VAL A 465 -22.93 3.11 3.47
N MET A 466 -23.61 3.92 2.66
CA MET A 466 -24.66 4.83 3.13
C MET A 466 -25.96 4.39 2.47
N ARG A 467 -26.90 3.87 3.26
CA ARG A 467 -28.19 3.41 2.71
C ARG A 467 -29.37 3.68 3.63
N GLU A 468 -30.55 3.77 3.03
CA GLU A 468 -31.83 3.92 3.74
C GLU A 468 -31.90 5.19 4.61
N ASN A 469 -31.07 6.20 4.30
CA ASN A 469 -31.10 7.50 4.95
C ASN A 469 -32.18 8.36 4.28
N MET A 470 -33.02 9.00 5.08
CA MET A 470 -34.19 9.72 4.58
C MET A 470 -34.29 11.07 5.26
N VAL A 471 -34.07 12.13 4.51
CA VAL A 471 -34.21 13.50 5.00
C VAL A 471 -35.62 13.97 4.67
N LEU A 472 -36.40 14.29 5.70
CA LEU A 472 -37.75 14.84 5.59
C LEU A 472 -37.77 16.24 6.20
N SER A 473 -38.05 17.26 5.40
CA SER A 473 -38.15 18.66 5.86
C SER A 473 -39.52 19.26 5.52
N ALA A 474 -39.96 20.25 6.32
CA ALA A 474 -41.13 21.06 5.95
C ALA A 474 -40.87 21.79 4.62
N CYS A 475 -39.68 22.35 4.45
CA CYS A 475 -39.25 22.97 3.20
C CYS A 475 -37.71 23.00 3.12
N GLY A 476 -37.13 22.30 2.15
CA GLY A 476 -35.69 22.26 1.89
C GLY A 476 -35.00 21.11 2.62
N ALA A 477 -34.84 19.99 1.93
CA ALA A 477 -34.05 18.85 2.36
C ALA A 477 -32.92 18.62 1.34
N LEU A 478 -31.70 18.33 1.80
CA LEU A 478 -30.51 18.34 0.95
C LEU A 478 -29.54 17.21 1.34
N GLY A 479 -29.09 16.41 0.38
CA GLY A 479 -28.07 15.37 0.63
C GLY A 479 -28.61 14.17 1.41
N GLY A 480 -29.37 13.28 0.78
CA GLY A 480 -29.96 12.11 1.46
C GLY A 480 -28.90 11.18 2.06
N GLY A 481 -27.82 10.92 1.32
CA GLY A 481 -26.63 10.27 1.84
C GLY A 481 -25.69 11.26 2.53
N LEU A 482 -25.14 12.21 1.78
CA LEU A 482 -24.08 13.11 2.23
C LEU A 482 -24.37 14.55 1.82
N ALA A 483 -24.23 15.50 2.74
CA ALA A 483 -24.23 16.94 2.45
C ALA A 483 -22.88 17.58 2.79
N ILE A 484 -22.32 18.35 1.85
CA ILE A 484 -21.01 19.03 1.97
C ILE A 484 -21.20 20.52 1.70
N ILE A 485 -21.02 21.35 2.72
CA ILE A 485 -21.27 22.80 2.65
C ILE A 485 -20.26 23.61 3.47
N GLY A 486 -20.30 24.94 3.33
CA GLY A 486 -19.55 25.87 4.19
C GLY A 486 -18.04 25.86 3.98
N HIS A 487 -17.56 25.91 2.73
CA HIS A 487 -16.14 25.91 2.37
C HIS A 487 -15.41 24.58 2.71
N SER A 488 -16.11 23.47 2.59
CA SER A 488 -15.59 22.13 2.91
C SER A 488 -14.82 21.52 1.72
N ALA A 489 -13.71 20.81 1.98
CA ALA A 489 -12.92 20.11 0.95
C ALA A 489 -12.62 18.64 1.30
N PRO A 490 -13.63 17.82 1.68
CA PRO A 490 -13.41 16.43 2.07
C PRO A 490 -13.00 15.54 0.91
N VAL A 491 -12.35 14.42 1.24
CA VAL A 491 -12.03 13.33 0.31
C VAL A 491 -13.05 12.22 0.49
N ILE A 492 -13.83 11.94 -0.56
CA ILE A 492 -14.86 10.90 -0.58
C ILE A 492 -14.42 9.80 -1.55
N GLU A 493 -13.97 8.66 -1.01
CA GLU A 493 -13.34 7.60 -1.80
C GLU A 493 -13.91 6.20 -1.56
N GLY A 494 -14.27 5.47 -2.61
CA GLY A 494 -14.61 4.05 -2.49
C GLY A 494 -15.88 3.78 -1.68
N ASN A 495 -16.79 4.76 -1.56
CA ASN A 495 -18.03 4.59 -0.80
C ASN A 495 -19.17 4.11 -1.71
N HIS A 496 -20.16 3.44 -1.13
CA HIS A 496 -21.39 3.03 -1.80
C HIS A 496 -22.59 3.76 -1.20
N LEU A 497 -23.22 4.63 -1.96
CA LEU A 497 -24.39 5.40 -1.55
C LEU A 497 -25.59 4.93 -2.35
N TYR A 498 -26.55 4.28 -1.68
CA TYR A 498 -27.75 3.79 -2.36
C TYR A 498 -29.02 3.80 -1.51
N ASP A 499 -30.17 3.86 -2.15
CA ASP A 499 -31.48 3.91 -1.47
C ASP A 499 -31.57 5.04 -0.42
N ASN A 500 -30.88 6.15 -0.66
CA ASN A 500 -31.03 7.36 0.14
C ASN A 500 -32.04 8.30 -0.52
N SER A 501 -32.83 9.00 0.29
CA SER A 501 -33.91 9.85 -0.20
C SER A 501 -33.97 11.19 0.51
N VAL A 502 -34.40 12.17 -0.25
CA VAL A 502 -34.71 13.52 0.21
C VAL A 502 -36.16 13.82 -0.16
N THR A 503 -36.94 14.35 0.78
CA THR A 503 -38.35 14.68 0.56
C THR A 503 -38.74 15.91 1.37
N SER A 504 -39.58 16.77 0.81
CA SER A 504 -40.19 17.89 1.52
C SER A 504 -41.71 17.84 1.48
N LEU A 505 -42.34 18.49 2.46
CA LEU A 505 -43.80 18.61 2.56
C LEU A 505 -44.37 19.88 1.91
N CYS A 506 -43.52 20.82 1.48
CA CYS A 506 -43.95 22.04 0.78
C CYS A 506 -43.98 21.84 -0.74
N ASP A 507 -44.83 22.63 -1.41
CA ASP A 507 -45.02 22.60 -2.87
C ASP A 507 -43.84 23.21 -3.67
N ALA A 508 -42.81 23.73 -2.98
CA ALA A 508 -41.62 24.26 -3.61
C ALA A 508 -40.63 23.14 -3.97
N ILE A 509 -40.03 23.19 -5.17
CA ILE A 509 -39.04 22.18 -5.58
C ILE A 509 -37.67 22.54 -4.98
N VAL A 510 -37.41 22.07 -3.77
CA VAL A 510 -36.24 22.45 -2.96
C VAL A 510 -35.42 21.25 -2.46
N ASN A 511 -35.61 20.07 -3.07
CA ASN A 511 -34.95 18.83 -2.67
C ASN A 511 -33.87 18.41 -3.66
N PHE A 512 -32.61 18.47 -3.23
CA PHE A 512 -31.44 18.25 -4.08
C PHE A 512 -30.51 17.18 -3.52
N GLY A 513 -29.91 16.38 -4.41
CA GLY A 513 -28.82 15.48 -4.05
C GLY A 513 -29.29 14.30 -3.22
N GLY A 514 -30.02 13.35 -3.81
CA GLY A 514 -30.49 12.15 -3.09
C GLY A 514 -29.33 11.35 -2.50
N GLY A 515 -28.25 11.19 -3.28
CA GLY A 515 -26.98 10.63 -2.83
C GLY A 515 -26.11 11.69 -2.17
N ILE A 516 -25.61 12.65 -2.95
CA ILE A 516 -24.66 13.67 -2.51
C ILE A 516 -25.15 15.07 -2.86
N PHE A 517 -25.05 15.99 -1.90
CA PHE A 517 -25.28 17.42 -2.09
C PHE A 517 -24.01 18.22 -1.79
N VAL A 518 -23.64 19.16 -2.66
CA VAL A 518 -22.45 20.02 -2.51
C VAL A 518 -22.80 21.48 -2.78
N ALA A 519 -22.51 22.38 -1.83
CA ALA A 519 -22.76 23.83 -1.96
C ALA A 519 -21.79 24.69 -1.14
N GLY A 520 -22.03 26.01 -1.05
CA GLY A 520 -21.29 26.93 -0.18
C GLY A 520 -19.79 26.99 -0.46
N SER A 521 -19.40 27.18 -1.73
CA SER A 521 -17.99 27.23 -2.19
C SER A 521 -17.13 26.01 -1.81
N SER A 522 -17.75 24.86 -1.57
CA SER A 522 -17.05 23.62 -1.21
C SER A 522 -16.36 22.99 -2.44
N SER A 523 -15.25 22.28 -2.21
CA SER A 523 -14.40 21.68 -3.26
C SER A 523 -14.00 20.22 -2.97
N PRO A 524 -14.97 19.31 -2.71
CA PRO A 524 -14.66 17.94 -2.37
C PRO A 524 -14.06 17.15 -3.55
N ARG A 525 -13.30 16.10 -3.22
CA ARG A 525 -12.77 15.12 -4.19
C ARG A 525 -13.58 13.83 -4.11
N LEU A 526 -14.42 13.59 -5.11
CA LEU A 526 -15.26 12.40 -5.23
C LEU A 526 -14.63 11.41 -6.19
N ARG A 527 -14.14 10.26 -5.68
CA ARG A 527 -13.50 9.23 -6.48
C ARG A 527 -13.89 7.80 -6.14
N GLU A 528 -13.99 6.93 -7.14
CA GLU A 528 -14.23 5.50 -6.93
C GLU A 528 -15.53 5.18 -6.15
N ASN A 529 -16.49 6.10 -6.11
CA ASN A 529 -17.75 5.88 -5.41
C ASN A 529 -18.80 5.24 -6.33
N THR A 530 -19.69 4.45 -5.74
CA THR A 530 -20.89 3.95 -6.41
C THR A 530 -22.10 4.68 -5.83
N ILE A 531 -22.83 5.41 -6.66
CA ILE A 531 -23.99 6.24 -6.28
C ILE A 531 -25.17 5.77 -7.11
N THR A 532 -26.08 5.00 -6.49
CA THR A 532 -27.15 4.33 -7.23
C THR A 532 -28.48 4.28 -6.49
N ARG A 533 -29.61 4.34 -7.20
CA ARG A 533 -30.96 4.24 -6.60
C ARG A 533 -31.24 5.29 -5.51
N ASN A 534 -30.60 6.45 -5.60
CA ASN A 534 -30.90 7.56 -4.70
C ASN A 534 -31.98 8.47 -5.30
N ARG A 535 -32.77 9.11 -4.43
CA ARG A 535 -33.96 9.89 -4.83
C ARG A 535 -33.93 11.32 -4.28
N ALA A 536 -34.18 12.28 -5.16
CA ALA A 536 -34.46 13.68 -4.85
C ALA A 536 -35.42 14.24 -5.91
N ASP A 537 -35.83 15.51 -5.78
CA ASP A 537 -36.59 16.16 -6.84
C ASP A 537 -35.70 16.52 -8.03
N PHE A 538 -34.43 16.88 -7.78
CA PHE A 538 -33.41 17.06 -8.81
C PHE A 538 -32.05 16.54 -8.35
N GLY A 539 -31.27 15.99 -9.29
CA GLY A 539 -29.93 15.47 -9.02
C GLY A 539 -29.98 14.31 -8.03
N GLY A 540 -30.79 13.29 -8.33
CA GLY A 540 -30.93 12.10 -7.48
C GLY A 540 -29.59 11.50 -7.06
N GLY A 541 -28.62 11.45 -7.97
CA GLY A 541 -27.25 11.03 -7.66
C GLY A 541 -26.47 12.11 -6.91
N ILE A 542 -26.06 13.15 -7.64
CA ILE A 542 -25.26 14.27 -7.12
C ILE A 542 -25.94 15.60 -7.50
N ALA A 543 -26.01 16.55 -6.57
CA ALA A 543 -26.36 17.93 -6.87
C ALA A 543 -25.24 18.88 -6.40
N VAL A 544 -24.85 19.81 -7.27
CA VAL A 544 -23.79 20.81 -7.04
C VAL A 544 -24.35 22.21 -7.26
N MET A 545 -24.25 23.08 -6.25
CA MET A 545 -24.87 24.40 -6.25
C MET A 545 -23.90 25.52 -5.87
N ASP A 546 -24.41 26.75 -5.89
CA ASP A 546 -23.72 28.00 -5.54
C ASP A 546 -22.45 28.21 -6.36
N THR A 547 -21.30 28.31 -5.69
CA THR A 547 -19.97 28.49 -6.25
C THR A 547 -19.08 27.27 -6.02
N ALA A 548 -19.68 26.10 -5.75
CA ALA A 548 -18.94 24.88 -5.45
C ALA A 548 -18.13 24.37 -6.66
N ARG A 549 -16.98 23.75 -6.37
CA ARG A 549 -16.01 23.28 -7.37
C ARG A 549 -15.49 21.86 -7.06
N PRO A 550 -16.36 20.84 -7.04
CA PRO A 550 -15.92 19.48 -6.75
C PRO A 550 -15.15 18.86 -7.92
N ILE A 551 -14.27 17.92 -7.61
CA ILE A 551 -13.61 17.04 -8.59
C ILE A 551 -14.31 15.68 -8.54
N ILE A 552 -14.97 15.29 -9.62
CA ILE A 552 -15.78 14.07 -9.73
C ILE A 552 -15.12 13.14 -10.76
N GLN A 553 -14.46 12.09 -10.31
CA GLN A 553 -13.64 11.23 -11.17
C GLN A 553 -13.76 9.75 -10.82
N ARG A 554 -13.86 8.86 -11.82
CA ARG A 554 -13.90 7.40 -11.63
C ARG A 554 -15.04 6.93 -10.72
N ASN A 555 -16.19 7.60 -10.76
CA ASN A 555 -17.39 7.18 -10.02
C ASN A 555 -18.36 6.44 -10.96
N ILE A 556 -19.21 5.61 -10.37
CA ILE A 556 -20.35 4.95 -11.03
C ILE A 556 -21.63 5.61 -10.50
N ILE A 557 -22.37 6.30 -11.36
CA ILE A 557 -23.56 7.08 -11.02
C ILE A 557 -24.71 6.58 -11.88
N THR A 558 -25.53 5.68 -11.34
CA THR A 558 -26.51 4.94 -12.15
C THR A 558 -27.83 4.74 -11.44
N ARG A 559 -28.95 4.70 -12.17
CA ARG A 559 -30.28 4.37 -11.63
C ARG A 559 -30.75 5.28 -10.50
N ASN A 560 -30.31 6.53 -10.49
CA ASN A 560 -30.80 7.54 -9.55
C ASN A 560 -32.07 8.18 -10.12
N PHE A 561 -32.99 8.55 -9.23
CA PHE A 561 -34.29 9.12 -9.59
C PHE A 561 -34.17 10.62 -9.81
N ARG A 562 -34.72 11.14 -10.92
CA ARG A 562 -34.70 12.56 -11.29
C ARG A 562 -33.29 13.15 -11.43
N GLY A 563 -32.42 12.42 -12.14
CA GLY A 563 -31.14 12.87 -12.68
C GLY A 563 -29.91 12.24 -12.02
N GLY A 564 -28.85 12.10 -12.81
CA GLY A 564 -27.54 11.60 -12.36
C GLY A 564 -26.77 12.69 -11.61
N ILE A 565 -26.30 13.70 -12.32
CA ILE A 565 -25.61 14.88 -11.76
C ILE A 565 -26.36 16.15 -12.16
N LEU A 566 -26.75 16.96 -11.18
CA LEU A 566 -27.30 18.30 -11.38
C LEU A 566 -26.27 19.37 -10.97
N ILE A 567 -26.16 20.42 -11.78
CA ILE A 567 -25.33 21.60 -11.51
C ILE A 567 -26.21 22.84 -11.61
N THR A 568 -26.16 23.71 -10.61
CA THR A 568 -26.93 24.96 -10.63
C THR A 568 -26.06 26.18 -10.37
N GLU A 569 -26.60 27.36 -10.70
CA GLU A 569 -25.99 28.65 -10.40
C GLU A 569 -24.58 28.82 -10.99
N PHE A 570 -23.57 29.12 -10.16
CA PHE A 570 -22.20 29.42 -10.57
C PHE A 570 -21.23 28.25 -10.29
N ALA A 571 -21.74 27.05 -10.06
CA ALA A 571 -20.92 25.89 -9.76
C ALA A 571 -20.06 25.50 -10.97
N GLN A 572 -18.80 25.12 -10.69
CA GLN A 572 -17.78 24.80 -11.70
C GLN A 572 -17.06 23.50 -11.33
N PRO A 573 -17.74 22.33 -11.45
CA PRO A 573 -17.12 21.04 -11.19
C PRO A 573 -16.16 20.62 -12.31
N VAL A 574 -15.21 19.74 -11.99
CA VAL A 574 -14.46 18.96 -12.97
C VAL A 574 -15.01 17.55 -12.98
N ILE A 575 -15.60 17.12 -14.09
CA ILE A 575 -16.26 15.80 -14.22
C ILE A 575 -15.41 14.96 -15.18
N GLY A 576 -14.58 14.09 -14.63
CA GLY A 576 -13.63 13.30 -15.41
C GLY A 576 -12.37 14.09 -15.78
N GLY A 577 -12.18 14.36 -17.07
CA GLY A 577 -11.14 15.26 -17.57
C GLY A 577 -9.94 14.59 -18.27
N THR A 578 -9.69 13.30 -18.05
CA THR A 578 -8.66 12.50 -18.77
C THR A 578 -9.20 11.10 -19.09
N PRO A 579 -8.59 10.34 -20.03
CA PRO A 579 -9.05 9.00 -20.37
C PRO A 579 -9.16 8.03 -19.18
N ARG A 580 -8.32 8.20 -18.15
CA ARG A 580 -8.29 7.35 -16.94
C ARG A 580 -9.16 7.86 -15.80
N THR A 581 -9.72 9.07 -15.90
CA THR A 581 -10.45 9.72 -14.81
C THR A 581 -11.95 9.85 -15.04
N GLY A 582 -12.46 9.47 -16.21
CA GLY A 582 -13.89 9.55 -16.52
C GLY A 582 -14.79 8.76 -15.57
N ASN A 583 -16.06 9.14 -15.50
CA ASN A 583 -17.12 8.51 -14.72
C ASN A 583 -18.07 7.73 -15.63
N ASP A 584 -18.78 6.78 -15.04
CA ASP A 584 -19.89 6.06 -15.68
C ASP A 584 -21.20 6.68 -15.18
N ILE A 585 -21.89 7.43 -16.05
CA ILE A 585 -23.09 8.21 -15.72
C ILE A 585 -24.19 7.79 -16.68
N LEU A 586 -24.98 6.78 -16.31
CA LEU A 586 -25.97 6.17 -17.20
C LEU A 586 -27.16 5.58 -16.44
N GLU A 587 -28.25 5.37 -17.16
CA GLU A 587 -29.48 4.76 -16.66
C GLU A 587 -30.10 5.54 -15.49
N ASN A 588 -29.86 6.84 -15.38
CA ASN A 588 -30.55 7.67 -14.39
C ASN A 588 -31.93 8.07 -14.95
N GLU A 589 -32.93 8.21 -14.09
CA GLU A 589 -34.25 8.68 -14.51
C GLU A 589 -34.18 10.20 -14.72
N GLY A 590 -34.21 10.67 -15.96
CA GLY A 590 -33.98 12.08 -16.31
C GLY A 590 -32.64 12.26 -17.00
N TYR A 591 -32.01 13.44 -16.85
CA TYR A 591 -30.70 13.69 -17.46
C TYR A 591 -29.58 13.00 -16.69
N GLU A 592 -28.61 12.46 -17.41
CA GLU A 592 -27.36 11.94 -16.84
C GLU A 592 -26.54 13.09 -16.24
N LEU A 593 -26.50 14.20 -16.97
CA LEU A 593 -25.84 15.43 -16.55
C LEU A 593 -26.71 16.64 -16.91
N GLU A 594 -27.11 17.42 -15.91
CA GLU A 594 -27.97 18.57 -16.08
C GLU A 594 -27.31 19.84 -15.52
N ARG A 595 -27.47 20.96 -16.21
CA ARG A 595 -27.14 22.29 -15.71
C ARG A 595 -28.34 23.22 -15.78
N ARG A 596 -28.61 23.95 -14.69
CA ARG A 596 -29.65 24.98 -14.60
C ARG A 596 -29.08 26.31 -14.13
N LEU A 597 -29.04 27.29 -15.03
CA LEU A 597 -28.55 28.63 -14.75
C LEU A 597 -29.67 29.58 -14.36
N HIS A 598 -29.38 30.50 -13.44
CA HIS A 598 -30.30 31.55 -13.02
C HIS A 598 -30.04 32.91 -13.72
N ASP A 599 -28.84 33.10 -14.31
CA ASP A 599 -28.46 34.30 -15.08
C ASP A 599 -27.51 33.97 -16.24
N ALA A 600 -27.81 34.51 -17.43
CA ALA A 600 -27.16 34.21 -18.73
C ALA A 600 -25.81 34.93 -18.94
N GLY A 601 -24.96 34.98 -17.91
CA GLY A 601 -23.58 35.49 -18.05
C GLY A 601 -22.70 34.54 -18.88
N GLN A 602 -21.62 35.06 -19.48
CA GLN A 602 -20.61 34.23 -20.16
C GLN A 602 -19.92 33.31 -19.14
N ILE A 603 -20.39 32.08 -19.00
CA ILE A 603 -19.77 31.07 -18.16
C ILE A 603 -19.08 30.04 -19.05
N GLU A 604 -17.85 29.67 -18.70
CA GLU A 604 -17.09 28.63 -19.39
C GLU A 604 -17.84 27.29 -19.39
N LYS A 605 -17.57 26.47 -20.41
CA LYS A 605 -18.12 25.12 -20.49
C LYS A 605 -17.58 24.27 -19.34
N ILE A 606 -18.44 23.49 -18.72
CA ILE A 606 -18.04 22.55 -17.68
C ILE A 606 -17.29 21.39 -18.31
N ASN A 607 -16.11 21.07 -17.78
CA ASN A 607 -15.32 19.95 -18.26
C ASN A 607 -16.01 18.63 -17.91
N ALA A 608 -16.55 17.96 -18.93
CA ALA A 608 -17.19 16.65 -18.85
C ALA A 608 -16.53 15.65 -19.82
N ARG A 609 -15.25 15.83 -20.14
CA ARG A 609 -14.52 14.97 -21.08
C ARG A 609 -14.31 13.57 -20.50
N TYR A 610 -14.31 12.58 -21.40
CA TYR A 610 -14.02 11.18 -21.09
C TYR A 610 -15.00 10.47 -20.15
N ASN A 611 -16.18 11.05 -19.89
CA ASN A 611 -17.26 10.33 -19.21
C ASN A 611 -18.01 9.41 -20.18
N TYR A 612 -18.69 8.41 -19.62
CA TYR A 612 -19.57 7.50 -20.34
C TYR A 612 -21.03 7.84 -20.01
N PHE A 613 -21.85 8.11 -21.05
CA PHE A 613 -23.24 8.60 -20.92
C PHE A 613 -24.30 7.63 -21.47
N GLY A 614 -23.92 6.46 -21.97
CA GLY A 614 -24.79 5.58 -22.75
C GLY A 614 -24.45 5.67 -24.24
N VAL A 615 -24.71 6.81 -24.89
CA VAL A 615 -24.24 7.10 -26.26
C VAL A 615 -23.15 8.17 -26.31
N CYS A 616 -22.37 8.19 -27.40
CA CYS A 616 -21.28 9.16 -27.57
C CYS A 616 -21.07 9.57 -29.05
N PRO A 617 -21.24 10.87 -29.40
CA PRO A 617 -21.52 12.01 -28.51
C PRO A 617 -22.86 11.89 -27.78
N PRO A 618 -22.97 12.36 -26.52
CA PRO A 618 -24.22 12.31 -25.77
C PRO A 618 -25.27 13.19 -26.44
N THR A 619 -26.52 12.79 -26.30
CA THR A 619 -27.69 13.53 -26.77
C THR A 619 -28.10 14.62 -25.79
N GLU A 620 -28.91 15.57 -26.26
CA GLU A 620 -29.54 16.61 -25.44
C GLU A 620 -30.45 16.03 -24.34
N ASN A 621 -30.87 14.77 -24.47
CA ASN A 621 -31.69 14.05 -23.48
C ASN A 621 -30.84 13.38 -22.39
N GLU A 622 -29.55 13.17 -22.62
CA GLU A 622 -28.61 12.65 -21.62
C GLU A 622 -27.89 13.80 -20.92
N VAL A 623 -27.43 14.79 -21.69
CA VAL A 623 -26.69 15.96 -21.20
C VAL A 623 -27.40 17.23 -21.59
N PHE A 624 -27.86 18.01 -20.61
CA PHE A 624 -28.68 19.19 -20.85
C PHE A 624 -28.25 20.43 -20.05
N PRO A 625 -28.18 21.62 -20.68
CA PRO A 625 -28.11 21.81 -22.13
C PRO A 625 -26.72 21.40 -22.63
N LEU A 626 -26.65 20.69 -23.76
CA LEU A 626 -25.43 20.06 -24.26
C LEU A 626 -24.31 21.08 -24.55
N ASN A 627 -24.69 22.28 -24.97
CA ASN A 627 -23.76 23.37 -25.29
C ASN A 627 -22.99 23.91 -24.08
N GLU A 628 -23.46 23.70 -22.85
CA GLU A 628 -22.83 24.15 -21.61
C GLU A 628 -21.77 23.18 -21.07
N PHE A 629 -21.60 22.02 -21.72
CA PHE A 629 -20.63 21.01 -21.36
C PHE A 629 -19.59 20.80 -22.47
N ASP A 630 -18.35 20.56 -22.05
CA ASP A 630 -17.33 19.99 -22.92
C ASP A 630 -17.35 18.47 -22.79
N THR A 631 -18.17 17.83 -23.63
CA THR A 631 -18.31 16.37 -23.74
C THR A 631 -17.38 15.77 -24.81
N SER A 632 -16.41 16.54 -25.30
CA SER A 632 -15.45 16.04 -26.28
C SER A 632 -14.70 14.83 -25.74
N ASN A 633 -14.43 13.87 -26.62
CA ASN A 633 -13.80 12.60 -26.24
C ASN A 633 -14.59 11.83 -25.16
N CYS A 634 -15.92 11.92 -25.15
CA CYS A 634 -16.75 10.97 -24.39
C CYS A 634 -16.37 9.53 -24.74
N GLN A 635 -16.62 8.63 -23.80
CA GLN A 635 -16.32 7.22 -24.01
C GLN A 635 -17.49 6.58 -24.77
N ARG A 636 -17.20 5.83 -25.84
CA ARG A 636 -18.19 5.02 -26.59
C ARG A 636 -18.36 3.61 -26.01
N PHE A 637 -17.39 3.18 -25.21
CA PHE A 637 -17.33 1.86 -24.60
C PHE A 637 -16.74 2.01 -23.20
N ALA A 638 -17.53 1.72 -22.17
CA ALA A 638 -17.04 1.56 -20.81
C ALA A 638 -16.90 0.06 -20.47
N VAL A 639 -16.11 -0.69 -21.24
CA VAL A 639 -15.53 -1.92 -20.68
C VAL A 639 -14.31 -1.48 -19.88
N ARG A 640 -14.56 -1.01 -18.65
CA ARG A 640 -13.48 -0.59 -17.73
C ARG A 640 -12.95 -1.72 -16.87
N THR A 641 -13.55 -2.90 -16.97
CA THR A 641 -13.24 -4.02 -16.10
C THR A 641 -12.87 -5.25 -16.92
N TYR A 642 -11.58 -5.56 -16.87
CA TYR A 642 -11.02 -6.85 -17.19
C TYR A 642 -10.95 -7.66 -15.91
N PHE A 643 -11.32 -8.93 -15.97
CA PHE A 643 -11.48 -9.77 -14.78
C PHE A 643 -10.65 -11.05 -14.91
N PRO A 644 -9.84 -11.39 -13.90
CA PRO A 644 -8.98 -12.55 -13.97
C PRO A 644 -9.73 -13.87 -13.79
N LEU A 645 -9.44 -14.82 -14.68
CA LEU A 645 -9.85 -16.22 -14.58
C LEU A 645 -9.04 -16.89 -13.47
N GLU A 646 -9.44 -16.66 -12.21
CA GLU A 646 -8.85 -17.27 -11.01
C GLU A 646 -9.80 -18.31 -10.40
N LYS A 647 -9.19 -19.35 -9.81
CA LYS A 647 -9.89 -20.47 -9.17
C LYS A 647 -10.85 -19.99 -8.08
N GLY A 648 -12.15 -20.30 -8.23
CA GLY A 648 -13.19 -20.04 -7.22
C GLY A 648 -14.03 -18.79 -7.47
N ASN A 649 -13.86 -18.10 -8.60
CA ASN A 649 -14.68 -16.95 -8.95
C ASN A 649 -16.06 -17.38 -9.49
N VAL A 650 -17.14 -16.76 -9.01
CA VAL A 650 -18.47 -16.91 -9.62
C VAL A 650 -18.92 -15.57 -10.14
N TRP A 651 -19.26 -15.50 -11.42
CA TRP A 651 -19.62 -14.32 -12.19
C TRP A 651 -21.10 -14.33 -12.52
N THR A 652 -21.83 -13.29 -12.13
CA THR A 652 -23.24 -13.10 -12.55
C THR A 652 -23.37 -11.86 -13.43
N PHE A 653 -23.94 -12.03 -14.62
CA PHE A 653 -24.12 -11.00 -15.63
C PHE A 653 -25.56 -10.51 -15.69
N ASP A 654 -25.71 -9.20 -15.86
CA ASP A 654 -26.98 -8.55 -16.14
C ASP A 654 -26.99 -8.09 -17.60
N SER A 655 -28.00 -8.50 -18.35
CA SER A 655 -28.20 -8.16 -19.76
C SER A 655 -29.54 -7.44 -19.91
N PRO A 656 -29.64 -6.38 -20.74
CA PRO A 656 -30.88 -5.62 -20.90
C PRO A 656 -32.05 -6.42 -21.50
N VAL A 657 -31.86 -7.71 -21.85
CA VAL A 657 -32.90 -8.61 -22.38
C VAL A 657 -33.52 -9.54 -21.31
N ALA A 658 -33.41 -9.20 -20.01
CA ALA A 658 -33.97 -9.97 -18.90
C ALA A 658 -33.41 -11.41 -18.77
N MET A 659 -32.16 -11.63 -19.15
CA MET A 659 -31.44 -12.89 -18.94
C MET A 659 -30.31 -12.68 -17.94
N ILE A 660 -30.39 -13.36 -16.80
CA ILE A 660 -29.28 -13.43 -15.85
C ILE A 660 -28.41 -14.62 -16.26
N GLU A 661 -27.24 -14.33 -16.81
CA GLU A 661 -26.24 -15.37 -17.06
C GLU A 661 -25.34 -15.51 -15.83
N THR A 662 -24.95 -16.74 -15.49
CA THR A 662 -23.96 -16.99 -14.43
C THR A 662 -22.85 -17.87 -14.99
N ILE A 663 -21.63 -17.36 -15.02
CA ILE A 663 -20.43 -18.19 -15.19
C ILE A 663 -19.99 -18.51 -13.77
N THR A 664 -19.99 -19.77 -13.38
CA THR A 664 -19.41 -20.15 -12.08
C THR A 664 -18.11 -20.87 -12.42
N ASP A 665 -17.02 -20.56 -11.72
CA ASP A 665 -15.72 -21.13 -12.02
C ASP A 665 -15.12 -21.72 -10.72
N THR A 666 -14.61 -22.94 -10.63
CA THR A 666 -14.01 -23.89 -11.58
C THR A 666 -14.38 -25.29 -11.08
N PHE A 667 -14.45 -26.31 -11.94
CA PHE A 667 -14.38 -27.70 -11.44
C PHE A 667 -13.22 -28.45 -12.06
N THR A 668 -12.67 -29.37 -11.26
CA THR A 668 -11.52 -30.19 -11.66
C THR A 668 -12.01 -31.58 -11.97
N LEU A 669 -11.57 -32.11 -13.10
CA LEU A 669 -11.80 -33.49 -13.48
C LEU A 669 -10.44 -34.12 -13.80
N GLY A 670 -9.90 -34.88 -12.85
CA GLY A 670 -8.52 -35.35 -12.92
C GLY A 670 -7.51 -34.20 -12.79
N LYS A 671 -6.63 -34.02 -13.79
CA LYS A 671 -5.58 -32.96 -13.82
C LYS A 671 -5.94 -31.76 -14.72
N ARG A 672 -7.16 -31.72 -15.27
CA ARG A 672 -7.63 -30.71 -16.23
C ARG A 672 -8.62 -29.75 -15.57
N TYR A 673 -8.66 -28.52 -16.09
CA TYR A 673 -9.45 -27.41 -15.55
C TYR A 673 -10.49 -26.97 -16.57
N PHE A 674 -11.75 -26.98 -16.15
CA PHE A 674 -12.86 -26.61 -17.02
C PHE A 674 -13.60 -25.41 -16.44
N PHE A 675 -13.89 -24.45 -17.31
CA PHE A 675 -14.74 -23.30 -17.05
C PHE A 675 -16.14 -23.59 -17.60
N TYR A 676 -17.20 -23.22 -16.87
CA TYR A 676 -18.58 -23.50 -17.27
C TYR A 676 -19.45 -22.25 -17.31
N ARG A 677 -20.33 -22.17 -18.31
CA ARG A 677 -21.33 -21.10 -18.51
C ARG A 677 -22.75 -21.67 -18.30
N PHE A 678 -23.59 -20.93 -17.55
CA PHE A 678 -25.00 -21.27 -17.32
C PHE A 678 -25.91 -20.06 -17.61
N ASN A 679 -27.06 -20.32 -18.26
CA ASN A 679 -28.10 -19.33 -18.53
C ASN A 679 -29.32 -19.64 -17.64
N GLN A 680 -29.68 -18.79 -16.67
CA GLN A 680 -30.74 -19.09 -15.69
C GLN A 680 -32.13 -18.80 -16.26
N PHE A 681 -33.01 -19.80 -16.36
CA PHE A 681 -34.47 -19.58 -16.47
C PHE A 681 -35.33 -20.17 -15.33
N ARG A 682 -34.77 -20.89 -14.34
CA ARG A 682 -35.41 -21.27 -13.05
C ARG A 682 -34.44 -22.09 -12.17
N GLN A 683 -34.55 -21.98 -10.84
CA GLN A 683 -33.77 -22.75 -9.85
C GLN A 683 -34.24 -24.23 -9.80
N PHE A 684 -33.32 -25.22 -9.86
CA PHE A 684 -33.28 -26.52 -9.12
C PHE A 684 -32.10 -27.43 -9.59
N LYS A 685 -31.91 -28.59 -8.91
CA LYS A 685 -30.68 -29.28 -8.45
C LYS A 685 -30.04 -30.37 -9.37
N ASP A 686 -28.73 -30.59 -9.13
CA ASP A 686 -27.85 -31.75 -9.36
C ASP A 686 -27.47 -32.20 -10.80
N ILE A 687 -26.23 -31.88 -11.20
CA ILE A 687 -25.53 -32.47 -12.37
C ILE A 687 -24.48 -33.48 -11.87
N ALA A 688 -24.50 -34.71 -12.39
CA ALA A 688 -23.48 -35.74 -12.13
C ALA A 688 -22.63 -36.01 -13.38
N LEU A 689 -21.30 -35.87 -13.28
CA LEU A 689 -20.34 -36.12 -14.35
C LEU A 689 -19.59 -37.45 -14.12
N ARG A 690 -19.41 -38.26 -15.18
CA ARG A 690 -18.58 -39.48 -15.15
C ARG A 690 -17.61 -39.53 -16.34
N LEU A 691 -16.34 -39.76 -16.06
CA LEU A 691 -15.33 -40.16 -17.05
C LEU A 691 -15.53 -41.64 -17.40
N THR A 692 -15.59 -41.95 -18.68
CA THR A 692 -15.46 -43.32 -19.17
C THR A 692 -13.99 -43.68 -19.39
N GLU A 693 -13.71 -44.97 -19.47
CA GLU A 693 -12.34 -45.52 -19.61
C GLU A 693 -11.62 -45.05 -20.90
N GLU A 694 -12.34 -44.47 -21.86
CA GLU A 694 -11.82 -43.91 -23.11
C GLU A 694 -11.58 -42.39 -23.09
N ASN A 695 -11.56 -41.73 -21.92
CA ASN A 695 -11.54 -40.26 -21.78
C ASN A 695 -12.75 -39.54 -22.40
N LYS A 696 -13.81 -40.27 -22.78
CA LYS A 696 -15.08 -39.66 -23.19
C LYS A 696 -15.88 -39.23 -21.96
N LEU A 697 -16.19 -37.95 -21.87
CA LEU A 697 -17.13 -37.40 -20.91
C LEU A 697 -18.55 -37.84 -21.30
N THR A 698 -19.25 -38.60 -20.46
CA THR A 698 -20.64 -39.03 -20.76
C THR A 698 -21.59 -38.56 -19.65
N TYR A 699 -22.75 -38.04 -20.07
CA TYR A 699 -23.68 -37.27 -19.25
C TYR A 699 -25.01 -38.00 -19.00
N ARG A 700 -25.70 -37.70 -17.87
CA ARG A 700 -27.09 -38.10 -17.60
C ARG A 700 -27.95 -36.86 -17.31
N PHE A 701 -28.96 -36.62 -18.15
CA PHE A 701 -29.88 -35.46 -18.17
C PHE A 701 -31.10 -35.65 -17.25
N ASP A 702 -31.60 -34.54 -16.69
CA ASP A 702 -33.01 -34.37 -16.27
C ASP A 702 -33.78 -33.65 -17.41
N PRO A 703 -34.84 -34.22 -18.01
CA PRO A 703 -35.41 -33.82 -19.30
C PRO A 703 -35.95 -32.40 -19.47
N MET A 704 -35.96 -31.54 -18.46
CA MET A 704 -36.84 -30.35 -18.43
C MET A 704 -36.18 -28.99 -18.72
N SER A 705 -34.89 -28.91 -19.06
CA SER A 705 -34.23 -27.61 -19.32
C SER A 705 -33.71 -27.46 -20.77
N MET A 706 -34.29 -26.54 -21.54
CA MET A 706 -33.74 -26.06 -22.82
C MET A 706 -32.62 -25.02 -22.57
N ILE A 707 -31.40 -25.47 -22.21
CA ILE A 707 -30.29 -24.58 -21.86
C ILE A 707 -28.99 -25.02 -22.55
N GLU A 708 -28.27 -24.07 -23.15
CA GLU A 708 -26.96 -24.26 -23.80
C GLU A 708 -25.81 -24.31 -22.77
N HIS A 709 -24.87 -25.24 -22.95
CA HIS A 709 -23.70 -25.40 -22.07
C HIS A 709 -22.40 -25.49 -22.91
N ILE A 710 -21.43 -24.60 -22.67
CA ILE A 710 -20.11 -24.59 -23.35
C ILE A 710 -18.99 -24.69 -22.32
N TRP A 711 -17.98 -25.53 -22.61
CA TRP A 711 -16.87 -25.87 -21.70
C TRP A 711 -15.52 -25.74 -22.41
N VAL A 712 -14.53 -25.14 -21.73
CA VAL A 712 -13.20 -24.87 -22.29
C VAL A 712 -12.10 -25.41 -21.38
N ASP A 713 -11.17 -26.21 -21.92
CA ASP A 713 -9.98 -26.75 -21.22
C ASP A 713 -8.73 -25.94 -21.55
N PHE A 714 -8.30 -25.09 -20.62
CA PHE A 714 -7.07 -24.29 -20.77
C PHE A 714 -5.78 -25.11 -20.60
N GLY A 715 -5.91 -26.32 -20.04
CA GLY A 715 -4.84 -27.31 -19.93
C GLY A 715 -4.60 -28.11 -21.21
N ALA A 716 -5.48 -28.01 -22.21
CA ALA A 716 -5.37 -28.72 -23.48
C ALA A 716 -4.08 -28.38 -24.24
N GLU A 717 -3.58 -29.34 -25.04
CA GLU A 717 -2.50 -29.10 -26.00
C GLU A 717 -3.05 -28.42 -27.27
N ILE A 718 -2.21 -27.66 -27.99
CA ILE A 718 -2.64 -27.05 -29.26
C ILE A 718 -2.97 -28.17 -30.26
N GLY A 719 -4.15 -28.09 -30.87
CA GLY A 719 -4.72 -29.10 -31.77
C GLY A 719 -5.52 -30.19 -31.05
N GLU A 720 -5.55 -30.19 -29.72
CA GLU A 720 -6.37 -31.13 -28.96
C GLU A 720 -7.86 -30.80 -29.12
N GLN A 721 -8.65 -31.83 -29.46
CA GLN A 721 -10.09 -31.74 -29.65
C GLN A 721 -10.81 -32.58 -28.60
N TRP A 722 -11.91 -32.07 -28.07
CA TRP A 722 -12.86 -32.85 -27.29
C TRP A 722 -14.27 -32.61 -27.77
N THR A 723 -15.09 -33.64 -27.67
CA THR A 723 -16.49 -33.60 -28.06
C THR A 723 -17.35 -33.56 -26.81
N LEU A 724 -18.20 -32.54 -26.71
CA LEU A 724 -19.30 -32.48 -25.76
C LEU A 724 -20.55 -33.06 -26.43
N THR A 725 -21.31 -33.89 -25.73
CA THR A 725 -22.59 -34.40 -26.23
C THR A 725 -23.71 -34.02 -25.26
N LEU A 726 -24.72 -33.31 -25.75
CA LEU A 726 -25.90 -32.85 -25.02
C LEU A 726 -27.14 -33.40 -25.73
N GLY A 727 -27.71 -34.50 -25.25
CA GLY A 727 -28.79 -35.18 -25.96
C GLY A 727 -28.33 -35.72 -27.33
N GLU A 728 -29.01 -35.32 -28.42
CA GLU A 728 -28.62 -35.66 -29.80
C GLU A 728 -27.58 -34.67 -30.40
N GLU A 729 -27.30 -33.57 -29.69
CA GLU A 729 -26.38 -32.53 -30.14
C GLU A 729 -24.92 -32.85 -29.79
N ARG A 730 -23.99 -32.60 -30.71
CA ARG A 730 -22.55 -32.68 -30.46
C ARG A 730 -21.86 -31.34 -30.72
N TRP A 731 -21.06 -30.94 -29.75
CA TRP A 731 -20.14 -29.82 -29.85
C TRP A 731 -18.72 -30.35 -29.91
N THR A 732 -17.91 -29.90 -30.85
CA THR A 732 -16.48 -30.16 -30.87
C THR A 732 -15.75 -28.88 -30.55
N VAL A 733 -14.88 -28.90 -29.53
CA VAL A 733 -14.05 -27.75 -29.15
C VAL A 733 -12.59 -28.12 -29.40
N GLU A 734 -11.85 -27.19 -29.99
CA GLU A 734 -10.43 -27.34 -30.34
C GLU A 734 -9.64 -26.14 -29.84
N LEU A 735 -8.52 -26.37 -29.14
CA LEU A 735 -7.57 -25.31 -28.85
C LEU A 735 -6.62 -25.09 -30.04
N GLN A 736 -6.63 -23.90 -30.64
CA GLN A 736 -5.84 -23.58 -31.83
C GLN A 736 -4.57 -22.77 -31.56
N SER A 737 -4.51 -21.99 -30.48
CA SER A 737 -3.34 -21.16 -30.15
C SER A 737 -3.33 -20.83 -28.66
N LYS A 738 -2.13 -20.56 -28.10
CA LYS A 738 -1.92 -20.00 -26.75
C LYS A 738 -1.15 -18.67 -26.78
N THR A 739 -0.88 -18.14 -27.97
CA THR A 739 0.04 -17.03 -28.18
C THR A 739 -0.56 -15.93 -29.04
N ASP A 740 -1.86 -15.95 -29.28
CA ASP A 740 -2.50 -14.97 -30.14
C ASP A 740 -2.40 -13.58 -29.50
N THR A 741 -2.27 -12.56 -30.34
CA THR A 741 -2.37 -11.16 -29.89
C THR A 741 -3.69 -10.59 -30.38
N VAL A 742 -4.52 -10.12 -29.45
CA VAL A 742 -5.86 -9.59 -29.75
C VAL A 742 -5.92 -8.14 -29.30
N THR A 743 -6.20 -7.25 -30.24
CA THR A 743 -6.44 -5.84 -29.94
C THR A 743 -7.93 -5.56 -29.91
N VAL A 744 -8.41 -5.10 -28.75
CA VAL A 744 -9.78 -4.62 -28.54
C VAL A 744 -9.76 -3.16 -28.06
N PRO A 745 -10.91 -2.44 -28.07
CA PRO A 745 -10.95 -1.02 -27.70
C PRO A 745 -10.35 -0.69 -26.33
N ALA A 746 -10.33 -1.63 -25.40
CA ALA A 746 -9.81 -1.41 -24.07
C ALA A 746 -8.33 -1.86 -23.89
N GLY A 747 -7.65 -2.36 -24.94
CA GLY A 747 -6.23 -2.75 -24.87
C GLY A 747 -5.80 -3.81 -25.89
N THR A 748 -4.48 -4.00 -26.00
CA THR A 748 -3.87 -5.12 -26.73
C THR A 748 -3.45 -6.19 -25.76
N PHE A 749 -3.95 -7.40 -25.96
CA PHE A 749 -3.66 -8.58 -25.16
C PHE A 749 -2.73 -9.50 -25.93
N THR A 750 -1.63 -9.91 -25.31
CA THR A 750 -0.73 -10.93 -25.83
C THR A 750 -1.06 -12.28 -25.17
N ASP A 751 -0.50 -13.36 -25.71
CA ASP A 751 -0.60 -14.69 -25.11
C ASP A 751 -2.04 -15.25 -25.01
N CYS A 752 -2.92 -14.80 -25.91
CA CYS A 752 -4.32 -15.21 -25.92
C CYS A 752 -4.48 -16.66 -26.41
N TYR A 753 -5.34 -17.40 -25.73
CA TYR A 753 -5.81 -18.72 -26.13
C TYR A 753 -6.89 -18.55 -27.19
N ARG A 754 -6.77 -19.24 -28.32
CA ARG A 754 -7.79 -19.25 -29.39
C ARG A 754 -8.48 -20.62 -29.42
N PHE A 755 -9.78 -20.66 -29.20
CA PHE A 755 -10.58 -21.89 -29.29
C PHE A 755 -11.52 -21.85 -30.50
N HIS A 756 -11.71 -22.99 -31.15
CA HIS A 756 -12.64 -23.17 -32.26
C HIS A 756 -13.74 -24.14 -31.85
N PHE A 757 -14.99 -23.73 -32.06
CA PHE A 757 -16.19 -24.46 -31.68
C PHE A 757 -16.92 -24.89 -32.95
N ARG A 758 -17.29 -26.17 -33.05
CA ARG A 758 -18.07 -26.75 -34.15
C ARG A 758 -19.31 -27.45 -33.60
N PHE A 759 -20.47 -27.19 -34.19
CA PHE A 759 -21.74 -27.82 -33.82
C PHE A 759 -22.14 -28.87 -34.85
N SER A 760 -22.70 -30.01 -34.43
CA SER A 760 -23.10 -31.08 -35.35
C SER A 760 -24.47 -30.89 -35.99
N GLY A 761 -25.27 -29.91 -35.53
CA GLY A 761 -26.65 -29.70 -35.95
C GLY A 761 -26.89 -28.53 -36.91
N ASP A 762 -25.87 -27.69 -37.17
CA ASP A 762 -25.90 -26.54 -38.10
C ASP A 762 -24.45 -26.13 -38.44
N ASP A 763 -24.23 -25.46 -39.59
CA ASP A 763 -22.92 -24.98 -40.09
C ASP A 763 -22.30 -23.80 -39.29
N ASN A 764 -22.72 -23.60 -38.03
CA ASN A 764 -22.27 -22.49 -37.19
C ASN A 764 -20.97 -22.83 -36.46
N ASP A 765 -19.86 -22.75 -37.18
CA ASP A 765 -18.51 -22.74 -36.61
C ASP A 765 -18.15 -21.34 -36.11
N TRP A 766 -17.53 -21.22 -34.93
CA TRP A 766 -16.98 -19.94 -34.48
C TRP A 766 -15.69 -20.07 -33.67
N VAL A 767 -15.00 -18.94 -33.55
CA VAL A 767 -13.73 -18.81 -32.84
C VAL A 767 -13.86 -17.83 -31.68
N GLU A 768 -13.24 -18.16 -30.55
CA GLU A 768 -13.14 -17.26 -29.40
C GLU A 768 -11.70 -17.14 -28.89
N TRP A 769 -11.38 -15.96 -28.36
CA TRP A 769 -10.10 -15.67 -27.73
C TRP A 769 -10.25 -15.45 -26.23
N TYR A 770 -9.29 -15.93 -25.45
CA TYR A 770 -9.23 -15.76 -23.99
C TYR A 770 -7.83 -15.29 -23.63
N ALA A 771 -7.70 -14.18 -22.92
CA ALA A 771 -6.39 -13.65 -22.52
C ALA A 771 -5.93 -14.25 -21.18
N PRO A 772 -4.63 -14.46 -20.92
CA PRO A 772 -4.18 -15.00 -19.63
C PRO A 772 -4.56 -14.05 -18.49
N GLY A 773 -5.24 -14.58 -17.46
CA GLY A 773 -5.70 -13.75 -16.35
C GLY A 773 -6.75 -12.71 -16.75
N VAL A 774 -7.47 -12.92 -17.86
CA VAL A 774 -8.63 -12.11 -18.28
C VAL A 774 -9.67 -13.04 -18.94
N GLY A 775 -10.96 -12.81 -18.75
CA GLY A 775 -12.04 -13.54 -19.44
C GLY A 775 -11.99 -13.46 -20.99
N PRO A 776 -12.99 -14.03 -21.71
CA PRO A 776 -13.02 -14.01 -23.17
C PRO A 776 -12.97 -12.58 -23.73
N VAL A 777 -12.09 -12.38 -24.72
CA VAL A 777 -11.85 -11.12 -25.42
C VAL A 777 -12.48 -11.25 -26.81
N LYS A 778 -13.80 -11.03 -26.94
CA LYS A 778 -14.50 -11.18 -28.22
C LYS A 778 -14.90 -9.83 -28.83
N ARG A 779 -14.68 -9.70 -30.15
CA ARG A 779 -15.45 -8.82 -31.03
C ARG A 779 -16.61 -9.66 -31.56
N VAL A 780 -17.84 -9.40 -31.12
CA VAL A 780 -19.00 -10.23 -31.50
C VAL A 780 -19.44 -9.87 -32.92
N LEU A 781 -19.21 -10.79 -33.85
CA LEU A 781 -19.91 -10.89 -35.12
C LEU A 781 -20.62 -12.24 -35.09
N LEU A 782 -21.94 -12.24 -34.98
CA LEU A 782 -22.78 -13.39 -35.31
C LEU A 782 -23.86 -12.89 -36.26
N GLY A 783 -24.14 -13.71 -37.28
CA GLY A 783 -25.03 -13.36 -38.37
C GLY A 783 -26.40 -12.86 -37.89
N PHE A 784 -26.85 -11.82 -38.59
CA PHE A 784 -28.24 -11.34 -38.73
C PHE A 784 -28.88 -10.45 -37.66
N ALA A 785 -28.20 -10.05 -36.59
CA ALA A 785 -28.61 -8.86 -35.84
C ALA A 785 -27.42 -8.18 -35.16
N VAL A 786 -27.23 -6.89 -35.46
CA VAL A 786 -26.31 -6.02 -34.71
C VAL A 786 -26.97 -5.75 -33.35
N ILE A 787 -26.50 -6.40 -32.29
CA ILE A 787 -26.91 -6.09 -30.91
C ILE A 787 -25.83 -5.19 -30.30
N GLU A 788 -26.09 -3.89 -30.24
CA GLU A 788 -25.28 -2.87 -29.58
C GLU A 788 -25.72 -2.67 -28.12
N TYR A 789 -25.57 -3.68 -27.25
CA TYR A 789 -25.88 -3.48 -25.82
C TYR A 789 -24.72 -3.86 -24.89
N PRO A 790 -24.44 -3.04 -23.86
CA PRO A 790 -23.29 -3.19 -22.99
C PRO A 790 -23.46 -4.33 -21.98
N LEU A 791 -22.33 -4.90 -21.58
CA LEU A 791 -22.17 -5.77 -20.42
C LEU A 791 -22.40 -4.91 -19.17
N LEU A 792 -23.53 -5.05 -18.47
CA LEU A 792 -23.91 -4.12 -17.39
C LEU A 792 -23.17 -4.38 -16.08
N ARG A 793 -22.96 -5.65 -15.70
CA ARG A 793 -22.29 -6.08 -14.45
C ARG A 793 -21.67 -7.48 -14.55
N ALA A 794 -20.65 -7.73 -13.73
CA ALA A 794 -20.21 -9.07 -13.29
C ALA A 794 -19.96 -8.99 -11.78
N PHE A 795 -20.65 -9.79 -10.96
CA PHE A 795 -20.34 -9.93 -9.53
C PHE A 795 -19.32 -11.06 -9.38
N ILE A 796 -18.23 -10.88 -8.61
CA ILE A 796 -17.57 -12.04 -7.98
C ILE A 796 -18.46 -12.36 -6.77
N HIS A 797 -19.03 -13.57 -6.66
CA HIS A 797 -19.55 -14.01 -5.35
C HIS A 797 -18.36 -14.17 -4.41
N GLY A 798 -18.10 -13.07 -3.74
CA GLY A 798 -16.85 -12.79 -3.08
C GLY A 798 -16.78 -11.28 -2.89
N LEU A 799 -17.73 -10.75 -2.12
CA LEU A 799 -17.29 -9.83 -1.06
C LEU A 799 -16.05 -10.45 -0.42
N PRO A 800 -15.08 -9.69 0.11
CA PRO A 800 -14.20 -10.25 1.11
C PRO A 800 -15.07 -10.55 2.35
N LEU A 801 -15.88 -11.60 2.25
CA LEU A 801 -16.17 -12.49 3.33
C LEU A 801 -14.81 -12.75 3.94
N SER A 802 -14.70 -12.51 5.24
CA SER A 802 -13.78 -13.27 6.07
C SER A 802 -13.62 -14.66 5.45
N VAL A 803 -12.40 -15.05 5.11
CA VAL A 803 -12.11 -16.43 4.71
C VAL A 803 -12.58 -17.29 5.87
N ASN A 804 -13.76 -17.85 5.70
CA ASN A 804 -14.29 -18.96 6.47
C ASN A 804 -15.23 -19.70 5.53
N ASP A 805 -14.63 -20.23 4.46
CA ASP A 805 -15.05 -21.55 4.00
C ASP A 805 -14.29 -22.57 4.84
N ARG A 806 -15.05 -23.33 5.61
CA ARG A 806 -14.56 -24.42 6.45
C ARG A 806 -13.97 -25.51 5.56
N SER A 807 -12.66 -25.44 5.37
CA SER A 807 -11.81 -26.63 5.28
C SER A 807 -10.51 -26.40 6.06
N GLY A 808 -10.66 -26.32 7.38
CA GLY A 808 -9.67 -26.83 8.33
C GLY A 808 -8.22 -26.34 8.28
N ASP A 809 -7.90 -25.16 7.78
CA ASP A 809 -6.52 -24.65 7.82
C ASP A 809 -6.43 -23.32 8.59
N GLU A 810 -6.23 -23.46 9.89
CA GLU A 810 -5.65 -22.44 10.75
C GLU A 810 -4.51 -21.72 10.02
N ARG A 811 -4.51 -20.38 10.08
CA ARG A 811 -3.32 -19.58 9.78
C ARG A 811 -2.14 -20.27 10.45
N PRO A 812 -1.08 -20.64 9.71
CA PRO A 812 0.07 -21.25 10.34
C PRO A 812 0.52 -20.39 11.52
N ALA A 813 0.37 -20.88 12.75
CA ALA A 813 0.83 -20.17 13.93
C ALA A 813 2.37 -20.22 14.04
N GLN A 814 2.99 -21.17 13.34
CA GLN A 814 4.41 -21.46 13.37
C GLN A 814 4.89 -21.92 11.99
N PHE A 815 6.18 -21.72 11.74
CA PHE A 815 6.84 -22.34 10.59
C PHE A 815 6.83 -23.86 10.75
N LYS A 816 6.56 -24.59 9.66
CA LYS A 816 6.53 -26.05 9.69
C LYS A 816 6.87 -26.64 8.33
N LEU A 817 7.82 -27.58 8.29
CA LEU A 817 8.07 -28.42 7.12
C LEU A 817 7.38 -29.77 7.34
N HIS A 818 6.51 -30.18 6.42
CA HIS A 818 5.77 -31.45 6.49
C HIS A 818 6.50 -32.59 5.82
N GLN A 819 6.07 -33.82 6.11
CA GLN A 819 6.57 -35.01 5.44
C GLN A 819 6.12 -35.01 3.97
N ASN A 820 7.04 -35.29 3.06
CA ASN A 820 6.74 -35.40 1.63
C ASN A 820 5.82 -36.60 1.33
N TYR A 821 4.93 -36.47 0.35
CA TYR A 821 4.05 -37.55 -0.09
C TYR A 821 3.98 -37.65 -1.63
N PRO A 822 4.08 -38.86 -2.22
CA PRO A 822 4.37 -40.13 -1.56
C PRO A 822 5.82 -40.25 -1.04
N ASN A 823 6.00 -40.94 0.10
CA ASN A 823 7.29 -41.38 0.63
C ASN A 823 7.16 -42.85 1.11
N PRO A 824 7.82 -43.84 0.48
CA PRO A 824 8.84 -43.69 -0.57
C PRO A 824 8.29 -43.20 -1.92
N LEU A 825 9.10 -42.47 -2.67
CA LEU A 825 8.82 -42.07 -4.05
C LEU A 825 9.16 -43.24 -5.00
N PRO A 826 8.19 -43.85 -5.71
CA PRO A 826 8.46 -44.95 -6.64
C PRO A 826 9.04 -44.46 -7.97
N GLN A 827 10.03 -45.16 -8.51
CA GLN A 827 10.73 -44.83 -9.76
C GLN A 827 10.44 -45.86 -10.86
N GLY A 828 9.16 -46.06 -11.21
CA GLY A 828 8.73 -47.10 -12.17
C GLY A 828 7.76 -46.61 -13.25
N ARG A 829 8.17 -46.72 -14.52
CA ARG A 829 7.45 -46.50 -15.80
C ARG A 829 6.78 -45.11 -15.98
N LEU A 830 7.62 -44.18 -16.43
CA LEU A 830 7.29 -42.87 -16.98
C LEU A 830 6.20 -42.93 -18.07
N ARG A 831 4.96 -42.64 -17.66
CA ARG A 831 4.04 -41.83 -18.45
C ARG A 831 3.44 -40.79 -17.49
N THR A 832 3.98 -39.57 -17.54
CA THR A 832 3.52 -38.35 -16.83
C THR A 832 3.91 -38.16 -15.35
N GLY A 833 5.03 -37.48 -15.10
CA GLY A 833 5.16 -36.40 -14.10
C GLY A 833 4.85 -36.64 -12.60
N THR A 834 4.69 -37.84 -12.07
CA THR A 834 4.41 -38.04 -10.63
C THR A 834 5.67 -37.98 -9.78
N GLY A 835 6.04 -36.77 -9.35
CA GLY A 835 7.01 -36.53 -8.28
C GLY A 835 6.39 -36.68 -6.88
N THR A 836 7.19 -36.44 -5.84
CA THR A 836 6.68 -36.25 -4.48
C THR A 836 6.39 -34.78 -4.22
N VAL A 837 5.34 -34.49 -3.45
CA VAL A 837 5.00 -33.15 -2.99
C VAL A 837 5.62 -32.93 -1.61
N ILE A 838 6.31 -31.81 -1.42
CA ILE A 838 6.82 -31.31 -0.15
C ILE A 838 5.96 -30.12 0.25
N ARG A 839 5.36 -30.17 1.45
CA ARG A 839 4.52 -29.08 1.97
C ARG A 839 5.23 -28.34 3.09
N TYR A 840 5.04 -27.04 3.20
CA TYR A 840 5.50 -26.25 4.34
C TYR A 840 4.59 -25.06 4.62
N ASP A 841 4.59 -24.63 5.89
CA ASP A 841 3.75 -23.55 6.40
C ASP A 841 4.62 -22.37 6.82
N LEU A 842 4.21 -21.14 6.43
CA LEU A 842 4.85 -19.88 6.79
C LEU A 842 3.86 -18.99 7.58
N PRO A 843 4.14 -18.65 8.85
CA PRO A 843 3.30 -17.77 9.67
C PRO A 843 3.46 -16.28 9.29
N GLN A 844 4.52 -15.93 8.57
CA GLN A 844 4.86 -14.57 8.13
C GLN A 844 5.61 -14.63 6.80
N THR A 845 5.62 -13.52 6.06
CA THR A 845 6.41 -13.39 4.82
C THR A 845 7.89 -13.64 5.09
N ALA A 846 8.50 -14.57 4.37
CA ALA A 846 9.91 -14.91 4.53
C ALA A 846 10.54 -15.31 3.19
N PHE A 847 11.86 -15.13 3.07
CA PHE A 847 12.62 -15.77 1.99
C PHE A 847 12.73 -17.26 2.28
N VAL A 848 12.18 -18.07 1.38
CA VAL A 848 12.14 -19.52 1.48
C VAL A 848 13.22 -20.14 0.61
N LEU A 849 14.10 -20.90 1.24
CA LEU A 849 15.07 -21.76 0.58
C LEU A 849 14.73 -23.23 0.89
N LEU A 850 14.25 -23.97 -0.11
CA LEU A 850 13.96 -25.40 0.00
C LEU A 850 14.93 -26.17 -0.89
N GLU A 851 15.78 -27.01 -0.30
CA GLU A 851 16.85 -27.72 -0.98
C GLU A 851 16.87 -29.21 -0.64
N ILE A 852 17.38 -30.04 -1.56
CA ILE A 852 17.53 -31.49 -1.40
C ILE A 852 19.02 -31.84 -1.33
N TYR A 853 19.34 -32.76 -0.42
CA TYR A 853 20.68 -33.23 -0.08
C TYR A 853 20.76 -34.76 -0.14
N ASN A 854 21.93 -35.28 -0.50
CA ASN A 854 22.23 -36.73 -0.42
C ASN A 854 22.73 -37.14 0.98
N LEU A 855 23.00 -38.44 1.19
CA LEU A 855 23.52 -38.98 2.45
C LEU A 855 24.89 -38.39 2.88
N MET A 856 25.66 -37.83 1.95
CA MET A 856 26.95 -37.19 2.23
C MET A 856 26.80 -35.69 2.57
N GLY A 857 25.56 -35.18 2.67
CA GLY A 857 25.29 -33.77 2.93
C GLY A 857 25.55 -32.86 1.74
N GLN A 858 25.78 -33.41 0.54
CA GLN A 858 25.96 -32.62 -0.67
C GLN A 858 24.59 -32.20 -1.21
N LYS A 859 24.47 -30.92 -1.59
CA LYS A 859 23.27 -30.40 -2.24
C LYS A 859 23.11 -31.03 -3.63
N VAL A 860 21.90 -31.45 -3.93
CA VAL A 860 21.52 -32.15 -5.17
C VAL A 860 20.54 -31.33 -6.00
N ARG A 861 19.62 -30.59 -5.37
CA ARG A 861 18.62 -29.78 -6.06
C ARG A 861 18.18 -28.60 -5.20
N THR A 862 18.06 -27.41 -5.77
CA THR A 862 17.27 -26.32 -5.17
C THR A 862 15.85 -26.33 -5.75
N LEU A 863 14.84 -26.37 -4.89
CA LEU A 863 13.43 -26.42 -5.27
C LEU A 863 12.74 -25.05 -5.18
N VAL A 864 13.09 -24.25 -4.16
CA VAL A 864 12.57 -22.89 -3.93
C VAL A 864 13.69 -22.01 -3.44
N ALA A 865 13.76 -20.78 -3.94
CA ALA A 865 14.70 -19.74 -3.52
C ALA A 865 14.10 -18.35 -3.78
N ILE A 866 12.94 -18.06 -3.17
CA ILE A 866 12.18 -16.82 -3.38
C ILE A 866 11.53 -16.31 -2.10
N SER A 867 11.20 -15.01 -2.04
CA SER A 867 10.36 -14.45 -0.97
C SER A 867 8.91 -14.82 -1.19
N GLN A 868 8.29 -15.44 -0.18
CA GLN A 868 6.91 -15.87 -0.22
C GLN A 868 6.12 -15.22 0.94
N PRO A 869 4.88 -14.75 0.70
CA PRO A 869 3.99 -14.28 1.75
C PRO A 869 3.73 -15.30 2.87
N LEU A 870 3.01 -14.91 3.92
CA LEU A 870 2.49 -15.91 4.87
C LEU A 870 1.52 -16.85 4.15
N GLY A 871 1.56 -18.14 4.47
CA GLY A 871 0.71 -19.13 3.82
C GLY A 871 1.25 -20.55 3.91
N ARG A 872 0.49 -21.52 3.40
CA ARG A 872 0.95 -22.89 3.21
C ARG A 872 1.30 -23.11 1.75
N TYR A 873 2.41 -23.79 1.50
CA TYR A 873 3.01 -23.94 0.19
C TYR A 873 3.29 -25.41 -0.11
N GLU A 874 3.21 -25.75 -1.40
CA GLU A 874 3.50 -27.10 -1.90
C GLU A 874 4.49 -27.02 -3.06
N VAL A 875 5.49 -27.91 -3.06
CA VAL A 875 6.51 -27.96 -4.11
C VAL A 875 6.73 -29.41 -4.52
N SER A 876 6.70 -29.67 -5.83
CA SER A 876 6.90 -31.01 -6.37
C SER A 876 8.36 -31.27 -6.72
N TRP A 877 8.85 -32.47 -6.39
CA TRP A 877 10.16 -32.96 -6.81
C TRP A 877 10.08 -34.32 -7.50
N ASN A 878 10.71 -34.43 -8.66
CA ASN A 878 10.63 -35.59 -9.55
C ASN A 878 11.82 -36.56 -9.44
N GLY A 879 12.64 -36.47 -8.39
CA GLY A 879 13.78 -37.36 -8.18
C GLY A 879 14.99 -37.06 -9.08
N ARG A 880 15.13 -35.82 -9.57
CA ARG A 880 16.25 -35.37 -10.41
C ARG A 880 17.08 -34.27 -9.73
N ASP A 881 18.35 -34.18 -10.09
CA ASP A 881 19.26 -33.11 -9.63
C ASP A 881 19.08 -31.79 -10.43
N ASP A 882 19.88 -30.78 -10.12
CA ASP A 882 19.87 -29.47 -10.81
C ASP A 882 20.19 -29.60 -12.32
N ALA A 883 20.98 -30.60 -12.72
CA ALA A 883 21.31 -30.91 -14.11
C ALA A 883 20.25 -31.79 -14.82
N GLY A 884 19.15 -32.12 -14.14
CA GLY A 884 18.05 -32.93 -14.68
C GLY A 884 18.37 -34.43 -14.74
N LYS A 885 19.49 -34.88 -14.16
CA LYS A 885 19.87 -36.30 -14.11
C LYS A 885 19.05 -37.02 -13.05
N VAL A 886 18.60 -38.23 -13.39
CA VAL A 886 17.84 -39.10 -12.48
C VAL A 886 18.75 -39.60 -11.37
N LEU A 887 18.29 -39.47 -10.13
CA LEU A 887 19.04 -39.89 -8.96
C LEU A 887 18.83 -41.39 -8.65
N PRO A 888 19.86 -42.08 -8.11
CA PRO A 888 19.75 -43.48 -7.73
C PRO A 888 18.80 -43.67 -6.55
N SER A 889 18.24 -44.87 -6.41
CA SER A 889 17.46 -45.23 -5.22
C SER A 889 18.31 -45.09 -3.97
N GLY A 890 17.74 -44.50 -2.92
CA GLY A 890 18.47 -44.16 -1.72
C GLY A 890 17.71 -43.19 -0.83
N VAL A 891 18.36 -42.83 0.27
CA VAL A 891 17.85 -41.84 1.22
C VAL A 891 18.37 -40.45 0.83
N TYR A 892 17.46 -39.49 0.83
CA TYR A 892 17.72 -38.08 0.62
C TYR A 892 17.15 -37.28 1.79
N PHE A 893 17.62 -36.06 1.95
CA PHE A 893 17.08 -35.11 2.91
C PHE A 893 16.63 -33.86 2.18
N TYR A 894 15.56 -33.23 2.64
CA TYR A 894 15.19 -31.90 2.19
C TYR A 894 15.17 -30.95 3.38
N ARG A 895 15.72 -29.75 3.17
CA ARG A 895 15.87 -28.71 4.18
C ARG A 895 15.10 -27.48 3.75
N LEU A 896 14.28 -26.95 4.64
CA LEU A 896 13.61 -25.66 4.51
C LEU A 896 14.31 -24.66 5.42
N ASP A 897 14.78 -23.55 4.85
CA ASP A 897 15.21 -22.35 5.57
C ASP A 897 14.23 -21.21 5.25
N ALA A 898 13.60 -20.64 6.27
CA ALA A 898 12.64 -19.54 6.14
C ALA A 898 12.78 -18.57 7.32
N GLY A 899 13.47 -17.44 7.11
CA GLY A 899 13.82 -16.52 8.19
C GLY A 899 14.72 -17.18 9.23
N ASN A 900 14.27 -17.27 10.48
CA ASN A 900 14.99 -17.94 11.58
C ASN A 900 14.62 -19.44 11.73
N PHE A 901 13.75 -19.96 10.86
CA PHE A 901 13.31 -21.34 10.91
C PHE A 901 14.11 -22.22 9.95
N THR A 902 14.74 -23.26 10.48
CA THR A 902 15.36 -24.33 9.70
C THR A 902 14.80 -25.68 10.13
N GLN A 903 14.31 -26.48 9.17
CA GLN A 903 13.89 -27.85 9.43
C GLN A 903 14.34 -28.79 8.30
N VAL A 904 14.82 -29.97 8.69
CA VAL A 904 15.26 -31.03 7.76
C VAL A 904 14.32 -32.22 7.89
N ARG A 905 13.95 -32.85 6.77
CA ARG A 905 13.20 -34.11 6.75
C ARG A 905 13.81 -35.11 5.79
N LYS A 906 13.60 -36.39 6.11
CA LYS A 906 14.07 -37.53 5.32
C LYS A 906 13.07 -37.87 4.22
N LEU A 907 13.57 -38.21 3.05
CA LEU A 907 12.84 -38.69 1.89
C LEU A 907 13.51 -39.96 1.36
N THR A 908 12.74 -40.97 0.97
CA THR A 908 13.28 -42.21 0.39
C THR A 908 12.85 -42.34 -1.06
N LEU A 909 13.82 -42.55 -1.95
CA LEU A 909 13.61 -42.82 -3.37
C LEU A 909 13.81 -44.32 -3.61
N VAL A 910 12.80 -45.02 -4.14
CA VAL A 910 12.83 -46.48 -4.37
C VAL A 910 12.56 -46.77 -5.83
N ARG A 911 13.31 -47.71 -6.41
CA ARG A 911 13.11 -48.16 -7.79
C ARG A 911 11.94 -49.10 -7.94
#